data_AF-A0A196NGS1-F1
#
_entry.id   AF-A0A196NGS1-F1
#
_cell.length_a   1.000
_cell.length_b   1.000
_cell.length_c   1.000
_cell.angle_alpha   90.00
_cell.angle_beta   90.00
_cell.angle_gamma   90.00
#
_symmetry.space_group_name_H-M   'P 1'
#
loop_
_entity.id
_entity.type
_entity.pdbx_description
1 polymer ?
#
loop_
_entity_poly.entity_id
_entity_poly.type
_entity_poly.pdbx_seq_one_letter_code
_entity_poly.pdbx_strand_id
1 'polypeptide(L)'
;MPDIIVKNQTELDAAIKAAKGGETIKLAAGTYTGVSVVNKNFTSNVTITSLDPKAKVNVTKFAVTGSSNVTLKDIDAKVSVMATTEDAKVNVVYSSSNVVLDGMGISGGTGDPSASLGYGIHVRNNTGFTIKNSSIDHYTVGMLVQNVDDMKVLNNSFLNNRRDHTNFTEMSNLVIDGNSFTNLFPVGDEHPDAIQFFTANKVKANTDITIQNNVIMQGAGRGSQGIFMGEETGGKLPYKNVNIKNNMVYVTGWYQGIMVANGSNVNVVSNTVVSKVDTQDFWIQLNNINGGTVADNVTDSLVLNGTSNLTMGKNAILKQDSATLRQVVGINAVNSARLADLIVPGMGYHPPAGSAAAALVNSQILAAKPANPSLVLDLSFNANGVVDQSRWNSVQTAIAPNPDLIQGDRFQLRTGGGMELNRGFSRQIYGMSAFTLSFDLQRDAPTSPAGQIIGIFRSWGLVLRADGELAFSMTNAAGQNFAFNTKGAKLIDAANHKIAVTYDSARSQAIIYVDGVEKGVGVISGTTRPPESWGLYLGSPFGGGTASAKIGDIEIRDVALSGAQVQTLGLPQQNAGSDAGKYGLTKGIVSTATQVLANAGNQTLAPAATLATMTTVTTATAQVSQLQQVLANKTLLGEGTVSAGLGGSTFAQRLSFDLYHV
;
A
#
# COMPACT_ATOMS: atom_id res chain seq x y z
N MET A 1 -29.04 29.41 -26.52
CA MET A 1 -30.49 29.11 -26.51
C MET A 1 -30.99 29.09 -25.08
N PRO A 2 -32.29 29.34 -24.80
CA PRO A 2 -32.80 29.33 -23.44
C PRO A 2 -32.77 27.92 -22.84
N ASP A 3 -32.65 27.85 -21.51
CA ASP A 3 -32.81 26.61 -20.75
C ASP A 3 -34.23 26.05 -20.92
N ILE A 4 -34.34 24.73 -21.05
CA ILE A 4 -35.63 24.01 -21.09
C ILE A 4 -35.77 23.28 -19.76
N ILE A 5 -36.66 23.76 -18.88
CA ILE A 5 -36.92 23.09 -17.60
C ILE A 5 -38.01 22.03 -17.81
N VAL A 6 -37.71 20.80 -17.41
CA VAL A 6 -38.63 19.65 -17.47
C VAL A 6 -38.87 19.11 -16.06
N LYS A 7 -40.08 18.66 -15.76
CA LYS A 7 -40.50 18.26 -14.40
C LYS A 7 -40.87 16.78 -14.27
N ASN A 8 -40.92 16.05 -15.38
CA ASN A 8 -41.30 14.63 -15.43
C ASN A 8 -40.77 13.99 -16.73
N GLN A 9 -40.94 12.66 -16.85
CA GLN A 9 -40.50 11.89 -18.01
C GLN A 9 -41.09 12.39 -19.33
N THR A 10 -42.40 12.68 -19.38
CA THR A 10 -43.06 13.10 -20.63
C THR A 10 -42.49 14.42 -21.17
N GLU A 11 -42.23 15.37 -20.28
CA GLU A 11 -41.59 16.65 -20.65
C GLU A 11 -40.13 16.46 -21.09
N LEU A 12 -39.38 15.56 -20.44
CA LEU A 12 -38.01 15.22 -20.85
C LEU A 12 -37.98 14.61 -22.26
N ASP A 13 -38.85 13.63 -22.53
CA ASP A 13 -38.94 12.97 -23.84
C ASP A 13 -39.32 13.99 -24.93
N ALA A 14 -40.26 14.88 -24.64
CA ALA A 14 -40.66 15.95 -25.56
C ALA A 14 -39.51 16.94 -25.84
N ALA A 15 -38.76 17.33 -24.80
CA ALA A 15 -37.62 18.22 -24.93
C ALA A 15 -36.49 17.61 -25.76
N ILE A 16 -36.10 16.35 -25.50
CA ILE A 16 -35.10 15.62 -26.30
C ILE A 16 -35.57 15.47 -27.75
N LYS A 17 -36.86 15.20 -27.97
CA LYS A 17 -37.43 15.10 -29.31
C LYS A 17 -37.34 16.41 -30.08
N ALA A 18 -37.57 17.55 -29.42
CA ALA A 18 -37.61 18.88 -30.02
C ALA A 18 -36.23 19.53 -30.20
N ALA A 19 -35.23 19.13 -29.41
CA ALA A 19 -33.90 19.71 -29.44
C ALA A 19 -33.23 19.60 -30.82
N LYS A 20 -32.46 20.63 -31.19
CA LYS A 20 -31.76 20.73 -32.49
C LYS A 20 -30.24 20.91 -32.33
N GLY A 21 -29.78 21.35 -31.16
CA GLY A 21 -28.38 21.53 -30.80
C GLY A 21 -28.13 22.84 -30.05
N GLY A 22 -27.43 22.77 -28.91
CA GLY A 22 -27.07 23.92 -28.10
C GLY A 22 -28.05 24.22 -26.95
N GLU A 23 -29.14 23.46 -26.84
CA GLU A 23 -30.07 23.53 -25.71
C GLU A 23 -29.47 22.92 -24.45
N THR A 24 -29.89 23.46 -23.31
CA THR A 24 -29.68 22.82 -21.99
C THR A 24 -31.04 22.44 -21.42
N ILE A 25 -31.28 21.14 -21.27
CA ILE A 25 -32.47 20.56 -20.67
C ILE A 25 -32.20 20.34 -19.18
N LYS A 26 -32.91 21.06 -18.32
CA LYS A 26 -32.74 21.05 -16.86
C LYS A 26 -33.86 20.27 -16.19
N LEU A 27 -33.50 19.20 -15.48
CA LEU A 27 -34.42 18.29 -14.80
C LEU A 27 -34.72 18.84 -13.40
N ALA A 28 -35.96 19.26 -13.16
CA ALA A 28 -36.42 19.54 -11.80
C ALA A 28 -36.49 18.25 -10.97
N ALA A 29 -36.59 18.37 -9.66
CA ALA A 29 -36.86 17.22 -8.80
C ALA A 29 -38.16 16.51 -9.25
N GLY A 30 -38.07 15.20 -9.47
CA GLY A 30 -39.18 14.40 -9.99
C GLY A 30 -38.76 12.97 -10.32
N THR A 31 -39.72 12.18 -10.79
CA THR A 31 -39.49 10.79 -11.19
C THR A 31 -39.18 10.69 -12.68
N TYR A 32 -38.02 10.13 -12.99
CA TYR A 32 -37.56 9.86 -14.36
C TYR A 32 -37.18 8.37 -14.46
N THR A 33 -37.69 7.70 -15.48
CA THR A 33 -37.46 6.27 -15.71
C THR A 33 -36.24 6.01 -16.59
N GLY A 34 -35.76 7.04 -17.30
CA GLY A 34 -34.56 6.97 -18.12
C GLY A 34 -34.29 8.24 -18.92
N VAL A 35 -33.05 8.40 -19.34
CA VAL A 35 -32.69 9.32 -20.45
C VAL A 35 -32.47 8.49 -21.71
N SER A 36 -33.22 8.77 -22.77
CA SER A 36 -33.10 8.07 -24.06
C SER A 36 -32.88 9.05 -25.19
N VAL A 37 -31.70 9.03 -25.79
CA VAL A 37 -31.32 9.85 -26.95
C VAL A 37 -30.98 8.91 -28.10
N VAL A 38 -31.93 8.73 -29.01
CA VAL A 38 -31.85 7.72 -30.08
C VAL A 38 -32.01 8.37 -31.44
N ASN A 39 -31.06 8.12 -32.35
CA ASN A 39 -31.03 8.64 -33.71
C ASN A 39 -31.12 10.18 -33.77
N LYS A 40 -30.39 10.85 -32.88
CA LYS A 40 -30.35 12.31 -32.77
C LYS A 40 -28.97 12.86 -33.09
N ASN A 41 -28.84 13.54 -34.23
CA ASN A 41 -27.62 14.23 -34.61
C ASN A 41 -27.83 15.73 -34.43
N PHE A 42 -27.47 16.25 -33.26
CA PHE A 42 -27.64 17.65 -32.95
C PHE A 42 -26.58 18.49 -33.65
N THR A 43 -26.94 19.70 -34.09
CA THR A 43 -26.02 20.63 -34.79
C THR A 43 -24.91 21.18 -33.87
N SER A 44 -25.15 21.16 -32.56
CA SER A 44 -24.20 21.48 -31.49
C SER A 44 -24.62 20.76 -30.22
N ASN A 45 -23.78 20.81 -29.18
CA ASN A 45 -23.97 20.01 -27.97
C ASN A 45 -25.29 20.29 -27.24
N VAL A 46 -26.12 19.27 -27.05
CA VAL A 46 -27.29 19.31 -26.16
C VAL A 46 -26.89 18.78 -24.80
N THR A 47 -27.12 19.57 -23.75
CA THR A 47 -26.81 19.19 -22.37
C THR A 47 -28.08 18.81 -21.61
N ILE A 48 -28.09 17.64 -20.98
CA ILE A 48 -29.14 17.18 -20.09
C ILE A 48 -28.57 17.15 -18.68
N THR A 49 -29.14 17.94 -17.76
CA THR A 49 -28.58 18.15 -16.43
C THR A 49 -29.63 18.37 -15.35
N SER A 50 -29.28 18.16 -14.09
CA SER A 50 -30.16 18.53 -12.97
C SER A 50 -30.34 20.04 -12.90
N LEU A 51 -31.53 20.48 -12.52
CA LEU A 51 -31.82 21.91 -12.29
C LEU A 51 -30.97 22.46 -11.14
N ASP A 52 -30.77 21.66 -10.08
CA ASP A 52 -29.80 21.90 -9.01
C ASP A 52 -28.67 20.87 -9.07
N PRO A 53 -27.43 21.26 -9.41
CA PRO A 53 -26.30 20.32 -9.50
C PRO A 53 -25.88 19.74 -8.14
N LYS A 54 -26.30 20.34 -7.02
CA LYS A 54 -26.06 19.80 -5.67
C LYS A 54 -27.09 18.73 -5.27
N ALA A 55 -28.21 18.65 -5.99
CA ALA A 55 -29.29 17.69 -5.79
C ALA A 55 -29.53 16.94 -7.11
N LYS A 56 -28.62 16.02 -7.44
CA LYS A 56 -28.65 15.26 -8.70
C LYS A 56 -29.95 14.48 -8.83
N VAL A 57 -30.63 14.63 -9.96
CA VAL A 57 -31.80 13.86 -10.33
C VAL A 57 -31.37 12.45 -10.73
N ASN A 58 -31.98 11.43 -10.11
CA ASN A 58 -31.79 10.03 -10.51
C ASN A 58 -32.70 9.70 -11.69
N VAL A 59 -32.12 9.42 -12.85
CA VAL A 59 -32.81 8.99 -14.07
C VAL A 59 -32.89 7.48 -14.20
N THR A 60 -32.41 6.73 -13.20
CA THR A 60 -32.40 5.26 -13.15
C THR A 60 -31.45 4.61 -14.16
N LYS A 61 -31.53 4.98 -15.45
CA LYS A 61 -30.69 4.47 -16.53
C LYS A 61 -30.58 5.45 -17.71
N PHE A 62 -29.63 5.23 -18.62
CA PHE A 62 -29.54 6.00 -19.86
C PHE A 62 -29.18 5.17 -21.09
N ALA A 63 -29.62 5.66 -22.25
CA ALA A 63 -29.25 5.14 -23.57
C ALA A 63 -28.96 6.30 -24.54
N VAL A 64 -27.76 6.31 -25.12
CA VAL A 64 -27.38 7.21 -26.22
C VAL A 64 -26.99 6.35 -27.42
N THR A 65 -27.85 6.28 -28.42
CA THR A 65 -27.68 5.36 -29.55
C THR A 65 -27.83 6.08 -30.89
N GLY A 66 -26.91 5.86 -31.83
CA GLY A 66 -27.01 6.46 -33.17
C GLY A 66 -27.03 8.00 -33.15
N SER A 67 -26.41 8.62 -32.16
CA SER A 67 -26.61 10.04 -31.85
C SER A 67 -25.29 10.79 -31.76
N SER A 68 -25.33 12.12 -31.83
CA SER A 68 -24.14 12.95 -31.70
C SER A 68 -24.37 14.27 -30.96
N ASN A 69 -23.30 14.78 -30.36
CA ASN A 69 -23.26 16.03 -29.62
C ASN A 69 -24.20 16.02 -28.40
N VAL A 70 -23.98 15.07 -27.49
CA VAL A 70 -24.81 14.84 -26.29
C VAL A 70 -23.95 14.94 -25.04
N THR A 71 -24.40 15.71 -24.05
CA THR A 71 -23.80 15.73 -22.72
C THR A 71 -24.84 15.36 -21.67
N LEU A 72 -24.55 14.36 -20.86
CA LEU A 72 -25.27 14.07 -19.61
C LEU A 72 -24.42 14.57 -18.45
N LYS A 73 -24.95 15.49 -17.65
CA LYS A 73 -24.17 16.21 -16.64
C LYS A 73 -24.89 16.31 -15.30
N ASP A 74 -24.21 16.01 -14.20
CA ASP A 74 -24.71 16.19 -12.83
C ASP A 74 -26.09 15.52 -12.62
N ILE A 75 -26.27 14.32 -13.17
CA ILE A 75 -27.43 13.45 -12.98
C ILE A 75 -26.96 12.06 -12.54
N ASP A 76 -27.81 11.30 -11.89
CA ASP A 76 -27.51 9.95 -11.41
C ASP A 76 -28.24 8.90 -12.26
N ALA A 77 -27.61 7.74 -12.47
CA ALA A 77 -28.22 6.55 -13.05
C ALA A 77 -28.07 5.38 -12.06
N LYS A 78 -28.92 5.40 -11.03
CA LYS A 78 -28.86 4.46 -9.91
C LYS A 78 -30.12 3.60 -9.91
N VAL A 79 -29.94 2.28 -10.01
CA VAL A 79 -31.05 1.31 -9.93
C VAL A 79 -31.16 0.74 -8.53
N SER A 80 -32.38 0.43 -8.08
CA SER A 80 -32.62 -0.23 -6.79
C SER A 80 -32.65 -1.76 -6.90
N VAL A 81 -32.71 -2.28 -8.13
CA VAL A 81 -32.80 -3.71 -8.45
C VAL A 81 -31.56 -4.08 -9.25
N MET A 82 -30.79 -5.04 -8.74
CA MET A 82 -29.63 -5.61 -9.42
C MET A 82 -30.02 -6.13 -10.80
N ALA A 83 -29.10 -6.07 -11.77
CA ALA A 83 -29.29 -6.79 -13.02
C ALA A 83 -29.59 -8.27 -12.74
N THR A 84 -30.39 -8.92 -13.59
CA THR A 84 -30.77 -10.33 -13.40
C THR A 84 -29.78 -11.31 -14.00
N THR A 85 -28.86 -10.84 -14.86
CA THR A 85 -27.81 -11.64 -15.52
C THR A 85 -26.50 -10.88 -15.54
N GLU A 86 -25.37 -11.59 -15.62
CA GLU A 86 -24.03 -11.00 -15.65
C GLU A 86 -23.76 -10.12 -16.88
N ASP A 87 -24.42 -10.40 -18.01
CA ASP A 87 -24.22 -9.72 -19.29
C ASP A 87 -25.22 -8.59 -19.55
N ALA A 88 -26.10 -8.30 -18.59
CA ALA A 88 -27.11 -7.27 -18.72
C ALA A 88 -26.48 -5.88 -18.94
N LYS A 89 -27.00 -5.15 -19.93
CA LYS A 89 -26.53 -3.81 -20.32
C LYS A 89 -27.49 -2.76 -19.78
N VAL A 90 -27.21 -2.25 -18.58
CA VAL A 90 -28.12 -1.31 -17.90
C VAL A 90 -28.06 0.07 -18.55
N ASN A 91 -26.84 0.57 -18.79
CA ASN A 91 -26.60 1.83 -19.47
C ASN A 91 -25.77 1.63 -20.75
N VAL A 92 -26.14 2.30 -21.83
CA VAL A 92 -25.49 2.09 -23.14
C VAL A 92 -25.17 3.39 -23.87
N VAL A 93 -24.03 3.40 -24.55
CA VAL A 93 -23.64 4.42 -25.53
C VAL A 93 -23.17 3.72 -26.79
N TYR A 94 -24.00 3.67 -27.82
CA TYR A 94 -23.76 2.88 -29.03
C TYR A 94 -23.77 3.71 -30.30
N SER A 95 -22.84 3.42 -31.21
CA SER A 95 -22.88 3.97 -32.58
C SER A 95 -23.05 5.49 -32.61
N SER A 96 -22.39 6.19 -31.68
CA SER A 96 -22.59 7.61 -31.41
C SER A 96 -21.26 8.36 -31.49
N SER A 97 -21.33 9.70 -31.58
CA SER A 97 -20.13 10.53 -31.59
C SER A 97 -20.23 11.79 -30.75
N ASN A 98 -19.11 12.25 -30.18
CA ASN A 98 -19.07 13.40 -29.30
C ASN A 98 -20.10 13.32 -28.16
N VAL A 99 -19.95 12.30 -27.32
CA VAL A 99 -20.80 12.05 -26.14
C VAL A 99 -19.99 12.26 -24.88
N VAL A 100 -20.53 13.05 -23.94
CA VAL A 100 -19.89 13.38 -22.67
C VAL A 100 -20.78 12.99 -21.49
N LEU A 101 -20.21 12.23 -20.54
CA LEU A 101 -20.76 11.99 -19.21
C LEU A 101 -19.91 12.76 -18.19
N ASP A 102 -20.50 13.69 -17.44
CA ASP A 102 -19.76 14.56 -16.52
C ASP A 102 -20.45 14.62 -15.15
N GLY A 103 -19.75 14.24 -14.09
CA GLY A 103 -20.32 14.33 -12.75
C GLY A 103 -21.46 13.35 -12.49
N MET A 104 -21.47 12.17 -13.12
CA MET A 104 -22.54 11.18 -12.94
C MET A 104 -22.26 10.19 -11.82
N GLY A 105 -23.29 9.78 -11.07
CA GLY A 105 -23.23 8.60 -10.21
C GLY A 105 -23.98 7.43 -10.84
N ILE A 106 -23.28 6.34 -11.16
CA ILE A 106 -23.84 5.18 -11.87
C ILE A 106 -23.71 3.96 -10.96
N SER A 107 -24.82 3.42 -10.49
CA SER A 107 -24.80 2.36 -9.47
C SER A 107 -25.81 1.26 -9.77
N GLY A 108 -25.35 0.01 -9.64
CA GLY A 108 -26.17 -1.20 -9.74
C GLY A 108 -27.03 -1.46 -8.50
N GLY A 109 -26.88 -0.67 -7.44
CA GLY A 109 -27.72 -0.71 -6.26
C GLY A 109 -26.93 -0.61 -4.96
N THR A 110 -27.57 -1.03 -3.88
CA THR A 110 -26.97 -1.11 -2.55
C THR A 110 -26.96 -2.57 -2.11
N GLY A 111 -25.88 -3.05 -1.50
CA GLY A 111 -25.83 -4.39 -0.96
C GLY A 111 -24.41 -4.93 -0.94
N ASP A 112 -24.28 -6.25 -0.82
CA ASP A 112 -22.99 -6.93 -0.98
C ASP A 112 -22.54 -6.83 -2.45
N PRO A 113 -21.41 -6.16 -2.74
CA PRO A 113 -20.91 -6.06 -4.10
C PRO A 113 -20.61 -7.42 -4.76
N SER A 114 -20.35 -8.47 -3.97
CA SER A 114 -20.09 -9.82 -4.50
C SER A 114 -21.30 -10.44 -5.21
N ALA A 115 -22.51 -9.95 -4.93
CA ALA A 115 -23.75 -10.36 -5.60
C ALA A 115 -24.08 -9.49 -6.84
N SER A 116 -23.23 -8.53 -7.19
CA SER A 116 -23.50 -7.60 -8.29
C SER A 116 -23.46 -8.29 -9.65
N LEU A 117 -24.42 -7.91 -10.50
CA LEU A 117 -24.63 -8.44 -11.85
C LEU A 117 -24.60 -7.30 -12.89
N GLY A 118 -24.36 -7.66 -14.15
CA GLY A 118 -24.46 -6.74 -15.29
C GLY A 118 -23.25 -5.82 -15.48
N TYR A 119 -23.34 -5.00 -16.52
CA TYR A 119 -22.37 -3.96 -16.86
C TYR A 119 -22.89 -2.58 -16.48
N GLY A 120 -22.07 -1.79 -15.81
CA GLY A 120 -22.43 -0.42 -15.41
C GLY A 120 -22.68 0.48 -16.61
N ILE A 121 -21.72 0.50 -17.56
CA ILE A 121 -21.89 1.13 -18.87
C ILE A 121 -21.31 0.22 -19.95
N HIS A 122 -22.04 0.05 -21.04
CA HIS A 122 -21.51 -0.54 -22.27
C HIS A 122 -21.36 0.52 -23.36
N VAL A 123 -20.12 0.82 -23.74
CA VAL A 123 -19.77 1.74 -24.82
C VAL A 123 -19.32 0.94 -26.03
N ARG A 124 -19.96 1.12 -27.19
CA ARG A 124 -19.64 0.35 -28.40
C ARG A 124 -19.76 1.14 -29.70
N ASN A 125 -18.76 1.03 -30.58
CA ASN A 125 -18.77 1.64 -31.91
C ASN A 125 -18.89 3.18 -31.86
N ASN A 126 -18.08 3.85 -31.05
CA ASN A 126 -18.17 5.31 -30.87
C ASN A 126 -16.91 6.05 -31.33
N THR A 127 -17.05 7.35 -31.56
CA THR A 127 -15.92 8.27 -31.74
C THR A 127 -16.08 9.50 -30.86
N GLY A 128 -15.07 9.88 -30.08
CA GLY A 128 -15.15 11.06 -29.21
C GLY A 128 -16.08 10.81 -28.01
N PHE A 129 -15.76 9.83 -27.17
CA PHE A 129 -16.50 9.57 -25.93
C PHE A 129 -15.70 10.02 -24.71
N THR A 130 -16.29 10.85 -23.85
CA THR A 130 -15.67 11.26 -22.59
C THR A 130 -16.55 10.90 -21.40
N ILE A 131 -15.98 10.23 -20.40
CA ILE A 131 -16.56 10.13 -19.07
C ILE A 131 -15.60 10.75 -18.06
N LYS A 132 -16.11 11.69 -17.26
CA LYS A 132 -15.29 12.39 -16.28
C LYS A 132 -16.01 12.73 -14.99
N ASN A 133 -15.24 12.88 -13.91
CA ASN A 133 -15.72 13.27 -12.58
C ASN A 133 -16.88 12.40 -12.06
N SER A 134 -16.99 11.15 -12.54
CA SER A 134 -18.13 10.28 -12.33
C SER A 134 -17.76 9.09 -11.43
N SER A 135 -18.75 8.42 -10.85
CA SER A 135 -18.56 7.20 -10.07
C SER A 135 -19.31 6.02 -10.66
N ILE A 136 -18.71 4.82 -10.61
CA ILE A 136 -19.32 3.56 -11.07
C ILE A 136 -19.13 2.45 -10.03
N ASP A 137 -20.23 1.86 -9.55
CA ASP A 137 -20.24 0.86 -8.49
C ASP A 137 -21.35 -0.20 -8.60
N HIS A 138 -21.16 -1.34 -7.92
CA HIS A 138 -22.09 -2.47 -7.82
C HIS A 138 -22.49 -3.11 -9.16
N TYR A 139 -21.51 -3.37 -10.03
CA TYR A 139 -21.69 -4.15 -11.25
C TYR A 139 -20.71 -5.34 -11.31
N THR A 140 -21.00 -6.33 -12.16
CA THR A 140 -20.00 -7.38 -12.47
C THR A 140 -18.78 -6.77 -13.12
N VAL A 141 -19.01 -5.90 -14.11
CA VAL A 141 -18.00 -5.05 -14.73
C VAL A 141 -18.48 -3.61 -14.70
N GLY A 142 -17.69 -2.70 -14.13
CA GLY A 142 -18.06 -1.29 -14.08
C GLY A 142 -18.29 -0.68 -15.47
N MET A 143 -17.33 -0.83 -16.39
CA MET A 143 -17.43 -0.31 -17.75
C MET A 143 -16.85 -1.27 -18.78
N LEU A 144 -17.66 -1.65 -19.76
CA LEU A 144 -17.24 -2.45 -20.91
C LEU A 144 -17.19 -1.57 -22.18
N VAL A 145 -16.05 -1.58 -22.87
CA VAL A 145 -15.80 -0.71 -24.03
C VAL A 145 -15.30 -1.52 -25.22
N GLN A 146 -15.90 -1.29 -26.39
CA GLN A 146 -15.60 -2.05 -27.61
C GLN A 146 -15.61 -1.16 -28.85
N ASN A 147 -14.52 -1.20 -29.64
CA ASN A 147 -14.41 -0.50 -30.93
C ASN A 147 -14.72 1.00 -30.80
N VAL A 148 -13.85 1.72 -30.09
CA VAL A 148 -14.01 3.16 -29.84
C VAL A 148 -12.72 3.90 -30.19
N ASP A 149 -12.90 5.02 -30.88
CA ASP A 149 -11.84 5.97 -31.23
C ASP A 149 -11.99 7.27 -30.44
N ASP A 150 -10.90 7.88 -30.00
CA ASP A 150 -10.89 9.12 -29.18
C ASP A 150 -11.77 8.99 -27.92
N MET A 151 -11.30 8.20 -26.95
CA MET A 151 -11.96 8.03 -25.67
C MET A 151 -11.17 8.63 -24.52
N LYS A 152 -11.87 9.27 -23.59
CA LYS A 152 -11.30 9.89 -22.39
C LYS A 152 -12.04 9.41 -21.14
N VAL A 153 -11.31 8.80 -20.21
CA VAL A 153 -11.78 8.35 -18.90
C VAL A 153 -10.99 9.14 -17.86
N LEU A 154 -11.58 10.23 -17.34
CA LEU A 154 -10.86 11.25 -16.59
C LEU A 154 -11.41 11.46 -15.17
N ASN A 155 -10.57 11.32 -14.15
CA ASN A 155 -10.94 11.66 -12.76
C ASN A 155 -12.21 10.96 -12.26
N ASN A 156 -12.44 9.71 -12.69
CA ASN A 156 -13.57 8.91 -12.22
C ASN A 156 -13.20 8.06 -11.01
N SER A 157 -14.22 7.59 -10.30
CA SER A 157 -14.08 6.61 -9.22
C SER A 157 -14.79 5.32 -9.57
N PHE A 158 -14.04 4.24 -9.70
CA PHE A 158 -14.56 2.89 -9.83
C PHE A 158 -14.39 2.21 -8.49
N LEU A 159 -15.50 1.85 -7.86
CA LEU A 159 -15.48 1.28 -6.51
C LEU A 159 -16.53 0.20 -6.35
N ASN A 160 -16.28 -0.78 -5.49
CA ASN A 160 -17.27 -1.77 -5.08
C ASN A 160 -17.93 -2.49 -6.28
N ASN A 161 -17.13 -2.89 -7.26
CA ASN A 161 -17.58 -3.76 -8.34
C ASN A 161 -17.20 -5.20 -8.00
N ARG A 162 -17.86 -6.19 -8.59
CA ARG A 162 -17.60 -7.60 -8.29
C ARG A 162 -16.29 -8.06 -8.92
N ARG A 163 -16.22 -8.12 -10.26
CA ARG A 163 -15.09 -8.75 -10.95
C ARG A 163 -14.09 -7.73 -11.47
N ASP A 164 -14.49 -6.91 -12.44
CA ASP A 164 -13.61 -5.94 -13.09
C ASP A 164 -14.15 -4.53 -12.91
N HIS A 165 -13.24 -3.55 -12.88
CA HIS A 165 -13.69 -2.16 -12.99
C HIS A 165 -13.90 -1.76 -14.45
N THR A 166 -12.96 -2.10 -15.34
CA THR A 166 -13.00 -1.66 -16.74
C THR A 166 -12.43 -2.69 -17.70
N ASN A 167 -13.10 -2.89 -18.83
CA ASN A 167 -12.67 -3.80 -19.89
C ASN A 167 -12.70 -3.08 -21.23
N PHE A 168 -11.60 -3.15 -21.98
CA PHE A 168 -11.38 -2.43 -23.23
C PHE A 168 -10.95 -3.38 -24.36
N THR A 169 -11.56 -3.21 -25.54
CA THR A 169 -11.14 -3.93 -26.75
C THR A 169 -11.31 -3.07 -27.99
N GLU A 170 -10.43 -3.25 -28.98
CA GLU A 170 -10.49 -2.56 -30.28
C GLU A 170 -10.43 -1.02 -30.14
N MET A 171 -9.55 -0.53 -29.26
CA MET A 171 -9.41 0.90 -28.93
C MET A 171 -8.40 1.61 -29.84
N SER A 172 -8.70 2.85 -30.22
CA SER A 172 -7.72 3.80 -30.75
C SER A 172 -7.83 5.15 -30.04
N ASN A 173 -6.69 5.79 -29.77
CA ASN A 173 -6.65 7.12 -29.13
C ASN A 173 -7.38 7.15 -27.77
N LEU A 174 -6.99 6.28 -26.84
CA LEU A 174 -7.59 6.20 -25.50
C LEU A 174 -6.72 6.89 -24.45
N VAL A 175 -7.35 7.71 -23.60
CA VAL A 175 -6.74 8.31 -22.41
C VAL A 175 -7.50 7.89 -21.16
N ILE A 176 -6.80 7.24 -20.22
CA ILE A 176 -7.27 6.90 -18.87
C ILE A 176 -6.41 7.68 -17.87
N ASP A 177 -6.94 8.80 -17.35
CA ASP A 177 -6.16 9.75 -16.55
C ASP A 177 -6.81 10.09 -15.21
N GLY A 178 -6.04 10.01 -14.12
CA GLY A 178 -6.42 10.54 -12.81
C GLY A 178 -7.57 9.80 -12.12
N ASN A 179 -7.90 8.58 -12.55
CA ASN A 179 -8.99 7.79 -11.98
C ASN A 179 -8.56 7.06 -10.70
N SER A 180 -9.53 6.73 -9.87
CA SER A 180 -9.37 5.86 -8.70
C SER A 180 -10.10 4.53 -8.91
N PHE A 181 -9.44 3.44 -8.53
CA PHE A 181 -9.96 2.07 -8.62
C PHE A 181 -9.78 1.39 -7.27
N THR A 182 -10.85 0.89 -6.67
CA THR A 182 -10.78 0.24 -5.37
C THR A 182 -11.90 -0.74 -5.10
N ASN A 183 -11.67 -1.68 -4.19
CA ASN A 183 -12.68 -2.62 -3.69
C ASN A 183 -13.31 -3.48 -4.79
N LEU A 184 -12.57 -4.45 -5.32
CA LEU A 184 -13.13 -5.55 -6.10
C LEU A 184 -13.55 -6.70 -5.18
N PHE A 185 -14.68 -7.33 -5.51
CA PHE A 185 -15.29 -8.41 -4.71
C PHE A 185 -15.54 -9.67 -5.56
N PRO A 186 -14.49 -10.26 -6.15
CA PRO A 186 -14.62 -11.43 -7.02
C PRO A 186 -15.10 -12.65 -6.23
N VAL A 187 -15.92 -13.48 -6.89
CA VAL A 187 -16.44 -14.74 -6.34
C VAL A 187 -15.82 -15.94 -7.04
N GLY A 188 -15.66 -17.05 -6.32
CA GLY A 188 -15.04 -18.26 -6.88
C GLY A 188 -13.65 -18.00 -7.44
N ASP A 189 -13.41 -18.50 -8.67
CA ASP A 189 -12.16 -18.39 -9.43
C ASP A 189 -12.16 -17.22 -10.42
N GLU A 190 -13.04 -16.23 -10.20
CA GLU A 190 -13.02 -15.01 -10.99
C GLU A 190 -11.65 -14.35 -10.98
N HIS A 191 -11.30 -13.82 -12.15
CA HIS A 191 -10.04 -13.14 -12.39
C HIS A 191 -10.31 -11.63 -12.47
N PRO A 192 -10.09 -10.88 -11.36
CA PRO A 192 -10.42 -9.47 -11.26
C PRO A 192 -9.30 -8.54 -11.78
N ASP A 193 -9.70 -7.56 -12.59
CA ASP A 193 -8.80 -6.57 -13.15
C ASP A 193 -9.32 -5.14 -12.94
N ALA A 194 -8.45 -4.23 -12.50
CA ALA A 194 -8.83 -2.81 -12.44
C ALA A 194 -8.96 -2.21 -13.84
N ILE A 195 -7.97 -2.48 -14.70
CA ILE A 195 -7.97 -2.07 -16.11
C ILE A 195 -7.57 -3.26 -16.96
N GLN A 196 -8.54 -3.86 -17.66
CA GLN A 196 -8.32 -5.00 -18.55
C GLN A 196 -8.41 -4.61 -20.02
N PHE A 197 -7.43 -5.05 -20.80
CA PHE A 197 -7.49 -5.14 -22.25
C PHE A 197 -7.35 -6.59 -22.69
N PHE A 198 -8.06 -6.95 -23.75
CA PHE A 198 -7.94 -8.24 -24.41
C PHE A 198 -8.21 -8.13 -25.90
N THR A 199 -7.71 -9.09 -26.66
CA THR A 199 -7.89 -9.25 -28.11
C THR A 199 -8.60 -10.55 -28.48
N ALA A 200 -8.89 -11.41 -27.50
CA ALA A 200 -9.70 -12.61 -27.67
C ALA A 200 -11.01 -12.32 -28.43
N ASN A 201 -11.19 -13.02 -29.56
CA ASN A 201 -12.33 -12.87 -30.46
C ASN A 201 -12.52 -11.44 -31.00
N LYS A 202 -11.43 -10.69 -31.22
CA LYS A 202 -11.42 -9.36 -31.85
C LYS A 202 -10.75 -9.39 -33.22
N VAL A 203 -11.00 -8.35 -34.00
CA VAL A 203 -10.44 -8.19 -35.36
C VAL A 203 -9.62 -6.92 -35.53
N LYS A 204 -9.61 -6.04 -34.52
CA LYS A 204 -8.77 -4.83 -34.47
C LYS A 204 -7.89 -4.85 -33.23
N ALA A 205 -6.65 -4.38 -33.41
CA ALA A 205 -5.72 -4.17 -32.32
C ALA A 205 -6.08 -2.94 -31.49
N ASN A 206 -5.49 -2.82 -30.30
CA ASN A 206 -5.56 -1.61 -29.49
C ASN A 206 -4.31 -0.75 -29.75
N THR A 207 -4.48 0.52 -30.14
CA THR A 207 -3.36 1.43 -30.44
C THR A 207 -3.52 2.80 -29.78
N ASP A 208 -2.39 3.46 -29.53
CA ASP A 208 -2.35 4.86 -29.06
C ASP A 208 -3.09 5.01 -27.72
N ILE A 209 -2.60 4.26 -26.73
CA ILE A 209 -3.22 4.14 -25.41
C ILE A 209 -2.35 4.88 -24.39
N THR A 210 -2.96 5.75 -23.59
CA THR A 210 -2.32 6.42 -22.45
C THR A 210 -3.07 6.10 -21.17
N ILE A 211 -2.38 5.54 -20.18
CA ILE A 211 -2.89 5.22 -18.85
C ILE A 211 -1.98 5.92 -17.85
N GLN A 212 -2.46 6.99 -17.22
CA GLN A 212 -1.62 7.82 -16.37
C GLN A 212 -2.28 8.38 -15.13
N ASN A 213 -1.48 8.66 -14.10
CA ASN A 213 -1.91 9.33 -12.86
C ASN A 213 -3.02 8.59 -12.10
N ASN A 214 -3.30 7.33 -12.42
CA ASN A 214 -4.37 6.57 -11.78
C ASN A 214 -3.89 6.00 -10.45
N VAL A 215 -4.83 5.84 -9.52
CA VAL A 215 -4.61 5.22 -8.21
C VAL A 215 -5.45 3.95 -8.12
N ILE A 216 -4.77 2.81 -8.15
CA ILE A 216 -5.35 1.47 -8.01
C ILE A 216 -4.95 0.95 -6.62
N MET A 217 -5.92 0.81 -5.72
CA MET A 217 -5.70 0.33 -4.35
C MET A 217 -6.71 -0.74 -3.98
N GLN A 218 -6.25 -1.84 -3.36
CA GLN A 218 -7.13 -2.95 -2.96
C GLN A 218 -8.34 -2.50 -2.13
N GLY A 219 -8.11 -1.63 -1.14
CA GLY A 219 -9.14 -1.19 -0.21
C GLY A 219 -9.71 -2.35 0.63
N ALA A 220 -11.01 -2.33 0.92
CA ALA A 220 -11.71 -3.38 1.67
C ALA A 220 -12.05 -4.63 0.84
N GLY A 221 -11.86 -4.57 -0.49
CA GLY A 221 -12.08 -5.70 -1.38
C GLY A 221 -11.00 -6.79 -1.26
N ARG A 222 -11.10 -7.79 -2.13
CA ARG A 222 -10.05 -8.81 -2.30
C ARG A 222 -8.95 -8.27 -3.23
N GLY A 223 -7.82 -8.95 -3.22
CA GLY A 223 -6.73 -8.70 -4.17
C GLY A 223 -7.21 -8.78 -5.63
N SER A 224 -6.58 -8.00 -6.49
CA SER A 224 -6.81 -8.02 -7.94
C SER A 224 -5.52 -7.91 -8.74
N GLN A 225 -5.64 -7.97 -10.07
CA GLN A 225 -4.62 -7.44 -10.96
C GLN A 225 -4.79 -5.92 -11.14
N GLY A 226 -3.71 -5.25 -11.55
CA GLY A 226 -3.70 -3.81 -11.80
C GLY A 226 -4.13 -3.49 -13.24
N ILE A 227 -3.13 -3.33 -14.11
CA ILE A 227 -3.30 -3.04 -15.54
C ILE A 227 -2.91 -4.27 -16.33
N PHE A 228 -3.88 -4.97 -16.91
CA PHE A 228 -3.67 -6.16 -17.71
C PHE A 228 -3.93 -5.87 -19.19
N MET A 229 -2.93 -6.12 -20.03
CA MET A 229 -3.03 -5.97 -21.48
C MET A 229 -2.59 -7.27 -22.17
N GLY A 230 -3.48 -8.26 -22.12
CA GLY A 230 -3.31 -9.56 -22.75
C GLY A 230 -3.51 -9.48 -24.26
N GLU A 231 -2.75 -10.29 -25.01
CA GLU A 231 -2.90 -10.41 -26.45
C GLU A 231 -3.05 -11.90 -26.80
N GLU A 232 -4.28 -12.35 -26.96
CA GLU A 232 -4.64 -13.76 -27.06
C GLU A 232 -4.61 -14.30 -28.50
N THR A 233 -4.28 -13.47 -29.50
CA THR A 233 -4.28 -13.89 -30.91
C THR A 233 -2.94 -14.44 -31.42
N GLY A 234 -1.92 -14.51 -30.54
CA GLY A 234 -0.59 -15.00 -30.89
C GLY A 234 0.23 -14.01 -31.70
N GLY A 235 0.07 -12.71 -31.43
CA GLY A 235 0.78 -11.60 -32.06
C GLY A 235 0.09 -11.03 -33.31
N LYS A 236 -1.15 -11.43 -33.63
CA LYS A 236 -1.85 -10.94 -34.83
C LYS A 236 -2.47 -9.55 -34.63
N LEU A 237 -2.85 -9.22 -33.39
CA LEU A 237 -3.40 -7.92 -33.00
C LEU A 237 -2.51 -7.22 -31.97
N PRO A 238 -1.23 -6.95 -32.29
CA PRO A 238 -0.28 -6.44 -31.31
C PRO A 238 -0.66 -5.03 -30.84
N TYR A 239 -0.41 -4.74 -29.56
CA TYR A 239 -0.53 -3.40 -29.01
C TYR A 239 0.50 -2.45 -29.64
N LYS A 240 0.13 -1.20 -29.95
CA LYS A 240 1.05 -0.21 -30.51
C LYS A 240 0.92 1.13 -29.79
N ASN A 241 2.06 1.77 -29.50
CA ASN A 241 2.11 3.09 -28.87
C ASN A 241 1.35 3.13 -27.54
N VAL A 242 1.81 2.33 -26.57
CA VAL A 242 1.22 2.27 -25.24
C VAL A 242 2.06 3.08 -24.26
N ASN A 243 1.43 3.95 -23.49
CA ASN A 243 2.06 4.80 -22.48
C ASN A 243 1.39 4.55 -21.12
N ILE A 244 2.07 3.84 -20.22
CA ILE A 244 1.62 3.60 -18.84
C ILE A 244 2.53 4.38 -17.90
N LYS A 245 2.06 5.52 -17.41
CA LYS A 245 2.91 6.51 -16.74
C LYS A 245 2.37 6.97 -15.41
N ASN A 246 3.21 7.03 -14.39
CA ASN A 246 2.85 7.66 -13.13
C ASN A 246 1.55 7.09 -12.52
N ASN A 247 1.39 5.77 -12.49
CA ASN A 247 0.27 5.12 -11.80
C ASN A 247 0.72 4.52 -10.46
N MET A 248 -0.14 4.60 -9.46
CA MET A 248 -0.01 3.83 -8.22
C MET A 248 -0.83 2.55 -8.35
N VAL A 249 -0.20 1.40 -8.13
CA VAL A 249 -0.84 0.09 -8.12
C VAL A 249 -0.42 -0.64 -6.84
N TYR A 250 -1.34 -0.72 -5.89
CA TYR A 250 -1.15 -1.43 -4.62
C TYR A 250 -2.28 -2.43 -4.37
N VAL A 251 -2.01 -3.68 -4.71
CA VAL A 251 -2.92 -4.83 -4.56
C VAL A 251 -2.12 -6.06 -4.18
N THR A 252 -2.75 -7.03 -3.51
CA THR A 252 -2.04 -8.21 -2.97
C THR A 252 -2.63 -9.52 -3.48
N GLY A 253 -1.87 -10.61 -3.44
CA GLY A 253 -2.38 -11.96 -3.74
C GLY A 253 -2.49 -12.32 -5.23
N TRP A 254 -2.03 -11.45 -6.13
CA TRP A 254 -1.93 -11.72 -7.58
C TRP A 254 -0.52 -11.42 -8.08
N TYR A 255 -0.22 -11.85 -9.31
CA TYR A 255 1.10 -11.62 -9.92
C TYR A 255 1.15 -10.36 -10.78
N GLN A 256 0.04 -10.00 -11.46
CA GLN A 256 0.08 -8.98 -12.52
C GLN A 256 -0.27 -7.59 -11.98
N GLY A 257 0.75 -6.76 -11.78
CA GLY A 257 0.54 -5.35 -11.49
C GLY A 257 0.41 -4.50 -12.73
N ILE A 258 1.38 -4.63 -13.63
CA ILE A 258 1.27 -4.13 -15.01
C ILE A 258 1.72 -5.25 -15.93
N MET A 259 0.88 -5.68 -16.85
CA MET A 259 1.18 -6.71 -17.84
C MET A 259 0.91 -6.16 -19.23
N VAL A 260 1.87 -6.29 -20.14
CA VAL A 260 1.66 -6.07 -21.57
C VAL A 260 2.29 -7.19 -22.36
N ALA A 261 1.50 -7.85 -23.22
CA ALA A 261 1.98 -8.89 -24.13
C ALA A 261 1.85 -8.47 -25.59
N ASN A 262 2.85 -8.83 -26.42
CA ASN A 262 2.89 -8.62 -27.86
C ASN A 262 2.60 -7.17 -28.27
N GLY A 263 3.63 -6.32 -28.28
CA GLY A 263 3.44 -4.93 -28.67
C GLY A 263 4.70 -4.21 -29.14
N SER A 264 4.51 -3.02 -29.68
CA SER A 264 5.61 -2.14 -30.07
C SER A 264 5.46 -0.73 -29.53
N ASN A 265 6.59 -0.12 -29.18
CA ASN A 265 6.65 1.20 -28.55
C ASN A 265 5.80 1.26 -27.27
N VAL A 266 6.17 0.45 -26.28
CA VAL A 266 5.49 0.39 -24.97
C VAL A 266 6.35 1.11 -23.93
N ASN A 267 5.83 2.18 -23.35
CA ASN A 267 6.50 3.00 -22.35
C ASN A 267 5.86 2.77 -20.98
N VAL A 268 6.61 2.19 -20.03
CA VAL A 268 6.21 1.99 -18.64
C VAL A 268 7.12 2.82 -17.74
N VAL A 269 6.67 4.01 -17.36
CA VAL A 269 7.54 5.02 -16.73
C VAL A 269 6.95 5.59 -15.45
N SER A 270 7.78 5.71 -14.41
CA SER A 270 7.40 6.35 -13.13
C SER A 270 6.20 5.73 -12.42
N ASN A 271 5.92 4.44 -12.59
CA ASN A 271 4.84 3.77 -11.85
C ASN A 271 5.35 3.23 -10.51
N THR A 272 4.47 3.20 -9.50
CA THR A 272 4.68 2.40 -8.28
C THR A 272 3.75 1.19 -8.34
N VAL A 273 4.31 -0.02 -8.40
CA VAL A 273 3.60 -1.29 -8.59
C VAL A 273 4.05 -2.28 -7.51
N VAL A 274 3.40 -2.23 -6.35
CA VAL A 274 3.91 -2.90 -5.15
C VAL A 274 2.81 -3.65 -4.44
N SER A 275 3.17 -4.70 -3.70
CA SER A 275 2.25 -5.48 -2.89
C SER A 275 2.81 -5.66 -1.48
N LYS A 276 2.07 -6.34 -0.60
CA LYS A 276 2.62 -6.67 0.73
C LYS A 276 3.88 -7.52 0.60
N VAL A 277 4.77 -7.42 1.57
CA VAL A 277 5.99 -8.24 1.61
C VAL A 277 5.62 -9.69 1.90
N ASP A 278 5.68 -10.52 0.86
CA ASP A 278 5.60 -11.96 0.95
C ASP A 278 6.50 -12.61 -0.13
N THR A 279 6.29 -13.91 -0.39
CA THR A 279 7.00 -14.67 -1.44
C THR A 279 6.35 -14.58 -2.82
N GLN A 280 5.21 -13.91 -2.92
CA GLN A 280 4.45 -13.74 -4.15
C GLN A 280 4.97 -12.48 -4.86
N ASP A 281 5.48 -12.64 -6.08
CA ASP A 281 6.00 -11.49 -6.82
C ASP A 281 4.85 -10.77 -7.54
N PHE A 282 4.59 -9.51 -7.16
CA PHE A 282 3.71 -8.61 -7.91
C PHE A 282 4.54 -7.77 -8.89
N TRP A 283 4.38 -8.02 -10.19
CA TRP A 283 5.35 -7.58 -11.17
C TRP A 283 4.83 -6.56 -12.17
N ILE A 284 5.79 -5.84 -12.74
CA ILE A 284 5.69 -5.29 -14.09
C ILE A 284 6.22 -6.38 -15.04
N GLN A 285 5.37 -6.89 -15.93
CA GLN A 285 5.71 -7.92 -16.90
C GLN A 285 5.50 -7.44 -18.33
N LEU A 286 6.57 -7.48 -19.12
CA LEU A 286 6.54 -7.18 -20.55
C LEU A 286 6.96 -8.42 -21.35
N ASN A 287 6.03 -8.94 -22.15
CA ASN A 287 6.23 -10.13 -22.96
C ASN A 287 6.20 -9.75 -24.45
N ASN A 288 7.24 -10.11 -25.20
CA ASN A 288 7.36 -9.88 -26.64
C ASN A 288 7.16 -8.41 -27.05
N ILE A 289 7.78 -7.49 -26.32
CA ILE A 289 7.73 -6.06 -26.64
C ILE A 289 8.91 -5.67 -27.55
N ASN A 290 8.66 -4.88 -28.58
CA ASN A 290 9.69 -4.29 -29.43
C ASN A 290 9.68 -2.76 -29.34
N GLY A 291 10.68 -2.19 -28.68
CA GLY A 291 10.81 -0.75 -28.55
C GLY A 291 9.97 -0.14 -27.43
N GLY A 292 10.44 0.99 -26.90
CA GLY A 292 9.80 1.73 -25.81
C GLY A 292 10.77 2.01 -24.67
N THR A 293 10.24 2.33 -23.49
CA THR A 293 11.02 2.77 -22.32
C THR A 293 10.51 2.10 -21.05
N VAL A 294 11.42 1.61 -20.20
CA VAL A 294 11.10 1.17 -18.83
C VAL A 294 12.02 1.88 -17.86
N ALA A 295 11.50 2.89 -17.17
CA ALA A 295 12.30 3.80 -16.36
C ALA A 295 11.54 4.34 -15.14
N ASP A 296 12.28 4.64 -14.08
CA ASP A 296 11.85 5.32 -12.87
C ASP A 296 10.70 4.65 -12.13
N ASN A 297 10.47 3.35 -12.36
CA ASN A 297 9.44 2.60 -11.66
C ASN A 297 9.94 2.08 -10.30
N VAL A 298 9.01 1.97 -9.35
CA VAL A 298 9.16 1.20 -8.11
C VAL A 298 8.28 -0.04 -8.25
N THR A 299 8.85 -1.24 -8.19
CA THR A 299 8.09 -2.48 -8.37
C THR A 299 8.63 -3.61 -7.51
N ASP A 300 7.80 -4.57 -7.09
CA ASP A 300 8.34 -5.74 -6.37
C ASP A 300 9.26 -6.55 -7.28
N SER A 301 8.86 -6.74 -8.54
CA SER A 301 9.63 -7.43 -9.57
C SER A 301 9.44 -6.83 -10.97
N LEU A 302 10.42 -7.04 -11.84
CA LEU A 302 10.40 -6.63 -13.25
C LEU A 302 10.75 -7.83 -14.12
N VAL A 303 9.83 -8.24 -14.99
CA VAL A 303 9.96 -9.42 -15.85
C VAL A 303 9.92 -9.01 -17.31
N LEU A 304 11.00 -9.27 -18.05
CA LEU A 304 11.13 -8.94 -19.47
C LEU A 304 11.37 -10.23 -20.27
N ASN A 305 10.35 -10.76 -20.94
CA ASN A 305 10.45 -11.99 -21.73
C ASN A 305 10.30 -11.69 -23.22
N GLY A 306 11.21 -12.20 -24.06
CA GLY A 306 11.14 -11.99 -25.52
C GLY A 306 11.14 -10.52 -25.95
N THR A 307 11.54 -9.61 -25.05
CA THR A 307 11.44 -8.16 -25.22
C THR A 307 12.78 -7.59 -25.69
N SER A 308 12.75 -6.66 -26.64
CA SER A 308 13.93 -6.10 -27.32
C SER A 308 13.78 -4.60 -27.59
N ASN A 309 14.91 -3.94 -27.88
CA ASN A 309 14.99 -2.52 -28.25
C ASN A 309 14.41 -1.53 -27.20
N LEU A 310 14.37 -1.92 -25.92
CA LEU A 310 13.95 -1.03 -24.84
C LEU A 310 15.06 -0.03 -24.46
N THR A 311 14.65 1.20 -24.16
CA THR A 311 15.47 2.12 -23.36
C THR A 311 15.21 1.84 -21.88
N MET A 312 16.24 1.38 -21.16
CA MET A 312 16.15 1.11 -19.72
C MET A 312 16.65 2.31 -18.92
N GLY A 313 15.82 2.83 -18.03
CA GLY A 313 16.22 3.80 -17.00
C GLY A 313 16.43 3.15 -15.63
N LYS A 314 16.54 3.96 -14.58
CA LYS A 314 16.68 3.48 -13.19
C LYS A 314 15.34 2.91 -12.72
N ASN A 315 15.29 1.65 -12.30
CA ASN A 315 14.08 1.06 -11.70
C ASN A 315 14.44 0.50 -10.33
N ALA A 316 13.63 0.77 -9.29
CA ALA A 316 13.79 0.15 -7.98
C ALA A 316 12.99 -1.16 -7.94
N ILE A 317 13.72 -2.27 -7.84
CA ILE A 317 13.15 -3.63 -7.77
C ILE A 317 13.19 -4.07 -6.30
N LEU A 318 12.07 -3.97 -5.58
CA LEU A 318 12.02 -4.11 -4.11
C LEU A 318 12.42 -5.49 -3.60
N LYS A 319 12.33 -6.54 -4.44
CA LYS A 319 12.88 -7.87 -4.11
C LYS A 319 14.40 -7.86 -3.91
N GLN A 320 15.11 -6.91 -4.54
CA GLN A 320 16.56 -6.79 -4.52
C GLN A 320 17.03 -5.50 -3.80
N ASP A 321 16.17 -4.50 -3.73
CA ASP A 321 16.45 -3.18 -3.15
C ASP A 321 15.70 -2.99 -1.82
N SER A 322 16.24 -3.62 -0.76
CA SER A 322 15.74 -3.46 0.60
C SER A 322 15.78 -2.01 1.10
N ALA A 323 16.68 -1.17 0.56
CA ALA A 323 16.79 0.22 0.98
C ALA A 323 15.60 1.05 0.49
N THR A 324 15.19 0.88 -0.77
CA THR A 324 13.97 1.51 -1.29
C THR A 324 12.72 0.87 -0.68
N LEU A 325 12.71 -0.45 -0.46
CA LEU A 325 11.60 -1.15 0.21
C LEU A 325 11.26 -0.52 1.57
N ARG A 326 12.27 -0.21 2.39
CA ARG A 326 12.05 0.43 3.70
C ARG A 326 11.37 1.80 3.62
N GLN A 327 11.54 2.52 2.52
CA GLN A 327 10.91 3.83 2.30
C GLN A 327 9.40 3.73 2.06
N VAL A 328 8.91 2.55 1.64
CA VAL A 328 7.47 2.28 1.47
C VAL A 328 6.87 1.96 2.84
N VAL A 329 6.47 2.99 3.58
CA VAL A 329 6.01 2.88 4.97
C VAL A 329 4.75 2.00 5.10
N GLY A 330 3.84 2.11 4.14
CA GLY A 330 2.53 1.45 4.15
C GLY A 330 2.50 0.06 3.49
N ILE A 331 3.66 -0.50 3.12
CA ILE A 331 3.75 -1.69 2.26
C ILE A 331 2.96 -2.90 2.78
N ASN A 332 2.87 -3.09 4.10
CA ASN A 332 2.17 -4.22 4.73
C ASN A 332 0.80 -3.85 5.33
N ALA A 333 0.31 -2.64 5.08
CA ALA A 333 -0.95 -2.16 5.65
C ALA A 333 -2.20 -2.73 4.92
N VAL A 334 -2.02 -3.26 3.71
CA VAL A 334 -3.06 -3.90 2.87
C VAL A 334 -4.33 -3.03 2.81
N ASN A 335 -5.44 -3.46 3.42
CA ASN A 335 -6.72 -2.74 3.38
C ASN A 335 -6.67 -1.39 4.12
N SER A 336 -5.69 -1.18 4.99
CA SER A 336 -5.48 0.07 5.75
C SER A 336 -4.39 0.97 5.15
N ALA A 337 -3.84 0.61 3.98
CA ALA A 337 -2.78 1.39 3.35
C ALA A 337 -3.27 2.81 3.01
N ARG A 338 -2.42 3.79 3.32
CA ARG A 338 -2.61 5.19 2.95
C ARG A 338 -1.76 5.48 1.71
N LEU A 339 -2.32 6.17 0.72
CA LEU A 339 -1.60 6.55 -0.51
C LEU A 339 -0.29 7.29 -0.20
N ALA A 340 -0.30 8.20 0.79
CA ALA A 340 0.89 8.94 1.22
C ALA A 340 2.03 8.03 1.73
N ASP A 341 1.71 6.88 2.31
CA ASP A 341 2.71 5.95 2.88
C ASP A 341 3.28 4.98 1.84
N LEU A 342 2.78 5.03 0.60
CA LEU A 342 3.23 4.21 -0.52
C LEU A 342 4.16 4.98 -1.48
N ILE A 343 4.33 6.29 -1.28
CA ILE A 343 5.14 7.14 -2.14
C ILE A 343 6.61 7.03 -1.76
N VAL A 344 7.46 6.74 -2.75
CA VAL A 344 8.91 6.78 -2.64
C VAL A 344 9.40 8.14 -3.16
N PRO A 345 10.10 8.95 -2.34
CA PRO A 345 10.55 10.27 -2.79
C PRO A 345 11.42 10.20 -4.06
N GLY A 346 11.01 10.90 -5.11
CA GLY A 346 11.80 11.06 -6.34
C GLY A 346 11.80 9.86 -7.30
N MET A 347 11.03 8.80 -7.03
CA MET A 347 10.87 7.66 -7.94
C MET A 347 9.44 7.09 -7.90
N GLY A 348 8.99 6.52 -9.00
CA GLY A 348 7.64 5.95 -9.09
C GLY A 348 6.56 7.03 -9.03
N TYR A 349 5.39 6.62 -8.54
CA TYR A 349 4.19 7.45 -8.51
C TYR A 349 4.35 8.71 -7.68
N HIS A 350 4.06 9.85 -8.29
CA HIS A 350 3.88 11.13 -7.60
C HIS A 350 2.54 11.74 -8.06
N PRO A 351 1.62 12.06 -7.13
CA PRO A 351 0.33 12.60 -7.54
C PRO A 351 0.52 13.96 -8.23
N PRO A 352 -0.11 14.21 -9.40
CA PRO A 352 -0.01 15.49 -10.07
C PRO A 352 -0.49 16.64 -9.19
N ALA A 353 0.20 17.79 -9.25
CA ALA A 353 -0.20 18.97 -8.50
C ALA A 353 -1.65 19.37 -8.81
N GLY A 354 -2.44 19.66 -7.77
CA GLY A 354 -3.86 20.03 -7.91
C GLY A 354 -4.82 18.85 -8.16
N SER A 355 -4.33 17.62 -8.30
CA SER A 355 -5.18 16.43 -8.43
C SER A 355 -5.88 16.05 -7.12
N ALA A 356 -6.97 15.28 -7.21
CA ALA A 356 -7.62 14.69 -6.04
C ALA A 356 -6.67 13.79 -5.24
N ALA A 357 -5.78 13.06 -5.93
CA ALA A 357 -4.75 12.24 -5.28
C ALA A 357 -3.75 13.10 -4.49
N ALA A 358 -3.32 14.26 -5.01
CA ALA A 358 -2.45 15.17 -4.28
C ALA A 358 -3.15 15.75 -3.04
N ALA A 359 -4.44 16.10 -3.15
CA ALA A 359 -5.23 16.53 -2.01
C ALA A 359 -5.36 15.43 -0.93
N LEU A 360 -5.56 14.18 -1.34
CA LEU A 360 -5.61 13.02 -0.44
C LEU A 360 -4.26 12.78 0.24
N VAL A 361 -3.15 12.85 -0.49
CA VAL A 361 -1.80 12.70 0.10
C VAL A 361 -1.54 13.80 1.13
N ASN A 362 -1.86 15.04 0.81
CA ASN A 362 -1.70 16.16 1.74
C ASN A 362 -2.53 15.98 3.01
N SER A 363 -3.79 15.51 2.90
CA SER A 363 -4.62 15.25 4.09
C SER A 363 -4.08 14.09 4.94
N GLN A 364 -3.55 13.04 4.30
CA GLN A 364 -2.96 11.89 5.00
C GLN A 364 -1.64 12.22 5.68
N ILE A 365 -0.83 13.12 5.12
CA ILE A 365 0.43 13.59 5.74
C ILE A 365 0.15 14.39 7.02
N LEU A 366 -0.94 15.15 7.05
CA LEU A 366 -1.35 15.91 8.24
C LEU A 366 -1.92 15.00 9.35
N ALA A 367 -2.38 13.80 9.00
CA ALA A 367 -2.81 12.79 9.96
C ALA A 367 -1.61 12.05 10.58
N ALA A 368 -1.75 11.60 11.85
CA ALA A 368 -0.69 10.92 12.58
C ALA A 368 -0.09 9.74 11.78
N LYS A 369 1.25 9.66 11.76
CA LYS A 369 2.01 8.56 11.13
C LYS A 369 2.08 7.34 12.06
N PRO A 370 2.41 6.14 11.53
CA PRO A 370 2.88 5.04 12.35
C PRO A 370 4.03 5.49 13.27
N ALA A 371 4.00 5.06 14.53
CA ALA A 371 5.09 5.32 15.45
C ALA A 371 6.37 4.61 14.97
N ASN A 372 7.51 5.31 15.03
CA ASN A 372 8.85 4.73 14.86
C ASN A 372 9.14 4.06 13.49
N PRO A 373 9.18 4.83 12.38
CA PRO A 373 9.37 4.27 11.03
C PRO A 373 10.68 3.51 10.83
N SER A 374 11.68 3.78 11.68
CA SER A 374 12.97 3.09 11.69
C SER A 374 12.94 1.71 12.32
N LEU A 375 11.90 1.36 13.10
CA LEU A 375 11.75 0.02 13.66
C LEU A 375 11.33 -0.94 12.54
N VAL A 376 12.24 -1.82 12.14
CA VAL A 376 12.06 -2.75 11.01
C VAL A 376 11.81 -4.18 11.44
N LEU A 377 11.97 -4.47 12.73
CA LEU A 377 11.65 -5.74 13.36
C LEU A 377 11.47 -5.53 14.85
N ASP A 378 10.44 -6.14 15.44
CA ASP A 378 10.19 -6.14 16.89
C ASP A 378 9.67 -7.53 17.28
N LEU A 379 10.59 -8.46 17.51
CA LEU A 379 10.25 -9.84 17.79
C LEU A 379 10.01 -10.10 19.27
N SER A 380 8.88 -10.74 19.51
CA SER A 380 8.50 -11.36 20.77
C SER A 380 8.02 -12.79 20.53
N PHE A 381 7.74 -13.51 21.61
CA PHE A 381 7.27 -14.90 21.57
C PHE A 381 5.99 -15.07 22.36
N ASN A 382 5.20 -16.07 22.00
CA ASN A 382 4.08 -16.54 22.82
C ASN A 382 3.81 -18.02 22.55
N ALA A 383 2.77 -18.57 23.17
CA ALA A 383 2.39 -19.98 23.00
C ALA A 383 2.14 -20.41 21.53
N ASN A 384 1.89 -19.46 20.62
CA ASN A 384 1.65 -19.70 19.20
C ASN A 384 2.90 -19.51 18.32
N GLY A 385 4.06 -19.16 18.89
CA GLY A 385 5.31 -18.99 18.16
C GLY A 385 5.86 -17.56 18.23
N VAL A 386 6.38 -17.08 17.08
CA VAL A 386 6.97 -15.74 16.95
C VAL A 386 5.89 -14.69 16.66
N VAL A 387 6.07 -13.50 17.22
CA VAL A 387 5.27 -12.30 16.96
C VAL A 387 6.22 -11.21 16.50
N ASP A 388 5.86 -10.46 15.45
CA ASP A 388 6.53 -9.21 15.08
C ASP A 388 5.56 -8.05 15.28
N GLN A 389 5.85 -7.19 16.27
CA GLN A 389 5.01 -6.03 16.61
C GLN A 389 5.31 -4.80 15.76
N SER A 390 6.33 -4.86 14.91
CA SER A 390 6.64 -3.79 13.97
C SER A 390 5.59 -3.72 12.85
N ARG A 391 5.61 -2.63 12.09
CA ARG A 391 4.76 -2.49 10.89
C ARG A 391 4.98 -3.57 9.83
N TRP A 392 6.07 -4.33 9.92
CA TRP A 392 6.42 -5.35 8.94
C TRP A 392 5.71 -6.68 9.18
N ASN A 393 5.35 -7.00 10.43
CA ASN A 393 4.65 -8.24 10.78
C ASN A 393 5.30 -9.50 10.16
N SER A 394 6.63 -9.58 10.22
CA SER A 394 7.46 -10.66 9.67
C SER A 394 7.41 -11.93 10.54
N VAL A 395 6.26 -12.58 10.61
CA VAL A 395 6.02 -13.75 11.48
C VAL A 395 6.28 -15.10 10.82
N GLN A 396 6.45 -15.15 9.49
CA GLN A 396 6.67 -16.40 8.77
C GLN A 396 8.10 -16.89 9.03
N THR A 397 8.23 -18.17 9.36
CA THR A 397 9.51 -18.81 9.67
C THR A 397 9.91 -19.83 8.61
N ALA A 398 11.19 -19.92 8.29
CA ALA A 398 11.76 -21.05 7.55
C ALA A 398 12.05 -22.24 8.49
N ILE A 399 12.41 -21.96 9.73
CA ILE A 399 12.50 -22.94 10.82
C ILE A 399 11.68 -22.38 11.98
N ALA A 400 10.57 -23.03 12.31
CA ALA A 400 9.68 -22.60 13.38
C ALA A 400 10.34 -22.80 14.76
N PRO A 401 10.12 -21.90 15.73
CA PRO A 401 10.57 -22.13 17.10
C PRO A 401 9.84 -23.34 17.69
N ASN A 402 10.57 -24.21 18.39
CA ASN A 402 9.93 -25.27 19.18
C ASN A 402 9.13 -24.62 20.33
N PRO A 403 7.81 -24.89 20.46
CA PRO A 403 6.99 -24.32 21.53
C PRO A 403 7.51 -24.59 22.94
N ASP A 404 8.16 -25.74 23.19
CA ASP A 404 8.77 -26.07 24.49
C ASP A 404 9.94 -25.14 24.87
N LEU A 405 10.44 -24.39 23.89
CA LEU A 405 11.49 -23.40 24.08
C LEU A 405 10.97 -21.98 24.22
N ILE A 406 9.66 -21.79 24.24
CA ILE A 406 9.07 -20.48 24.49
C ILE A 406 8.69 -20.40 25.97
N GLN A 407 9.21 -19.37 26.65
CA GLN A 407 8.93 -19.09 28.05
C GLN A 407 8.44 -17.64 28.18
N GLY A 408 7.12 -17.47 28.24
CA GLY A 408 6.52 -16.13 28.18
C GLY A 408 6.80 -15.47 26.83
N ASP A 409 7.43 -14.30 26.88
CA ASP A 409 7.83 -13.47 25.73
C ASP A 409 9.25 -13.77 25.22
N ARG A 410 9.90 -14.81 25.74
CA ARG A 410 11.29 -15.17 25.43
C ARG A 410 11.43 -16.52 24.75
N PHE A 411 12.48 -16.65 23.96
CA PHE A 411 12.91 -17.90 23.35
C PHE A 411 14.19 -18.43 24.01
N GLN A 412 14.19 -19.73 24.29
CA GLN A 412 15.30 -20.44 24.90
C GLN A 412 16.25 -20.99 23.82
N LEU A 413 17.45 -20.41 23.76
CA LEU A 413 18.56 -20.88 22.95
C LEU A 413 19.20 -22.11 23.61
N ARG A 414 19.51 -23.13 22.80
CA ARG A 414 20.30 -24.31 23.19
C ARG A 414 20.78 -25.04 21.93
N THR A 415 21.83 -25.84 22.04
CA THR A 415 22.25 -26.71 20.93
C THR A 415 21.09 -27.61 20.50
N GLY A 416 20.83 -27.68 19.19
CA GLY A 416 19.71 -28.43 18.62
C GLY A 416 18.34 -27.72 18.69
N GLY A 417 18.27 -26.53 19.29
CA GLY A 417 17.07 -25.67 19.31
C GLY A 417 17.37 -24.29 18.73
N GLY A 418 16.55 -23.85 17.77
CA GLY A 418 16.70 -22.56 17.12
C GLY A 418 15.46 -22.19 16.32
N MET A 419 15.49 -21.02 15.70
CA MET A 419 14.48 -20.60 14.73
C MET A 419 15.10 -19.76 13.62
N GLU A 420 14.40 -19.68 12.50
CA GLU A 420 14.77 -18.84 11.35
C GLU A 420 13.54 -18.11 10.83
N LEU A 421 13.61 -16.78 10.74
CA LEU A 421 12.61 -16.02 9.99
C LEU A 421 12.72 -16.30 8.49
N ASN A 422 11.60 -16.44 7.81
CA ASN A 422 11.61 -16.60 6.37
C ASN A 422 12.08 -15.29 5.71
N ARG A 423 13.20 -15.38 4.96
CA ARG A 423 13.79 -14.22 4.28
C ARG A 423 12.84 -13.51 3.31
N GLY A 424 11.93 -14.23 2.68
CA GLY A 424 10.96 -13.66 1.72
C GLY A 424 9.98 -12.68 2.38
N PHE A 425 9.68 -12.91 3.65
CA PHE A 425 8.76 -12.11 4.48
C PHE A 425 9.50 -11.10 5.38
N SER A 426 10.83 -11.12 5.40
CA SER A 426 11.69 -10.26 6.24
C SER A 426 12.72 -9.47 5.42
N ARG A 427 12.40 -9.11 4.17
CA ARG A 427 13.32 -8.42 3.25
C ARG A 427 13.85 -7.08 3.76
N GLN A 428 13.17 -6.45 4.72
CA GLN A 428 13.53 -5.15 5.28
C GLN A 428 14.82 -5.15 6.11
N ILE A 429 15.29 -6.31 6.62
CA ILE A 429 16.49 -6.40 7.47
C ILE A 429 17.79 -6.70 6.70
N TYR A 430 17.78 -6.56 5.38
CA TYR A 430 18.94 -6.79 4.50
C TYR A 430 19.44 -5.49 3.85
N GLY A 431 20.66 -5.51 3.29
CA GLY A 431 21.23 -4.36 2.58
C GLY A 431 21.27 -3.09 3.43
N MET A 432 21.63 -3.21 4.71
CA MET A 432 21.58 -2.13 5.68
C MET A 432 22.91 -1.37 5.68
N SER A 433 22.88 -0.07 5.41
CA SER A 433 24.02 0.84 5.57
C SER A 433 24.22 1.26 7.03
N ALA A 434 23.17 1.20 7.83
CA ALA A 434 23.19 1.38 9.27
C ALA A 434 22.12 0.51 9.92
N PHE A 435 22.35 0.06 11.15
CA PHE A 435 21.32 -0.60 11.96
C PHE A 435 21.60 -0.50 13.45
N THR A 436 20.57 -0.74 14.25
CA THR A 436 20.71 -1.10 15.67
C THR A 436 19.96 -2.39 15.92
N LEU A 437 20.67 -3.41 16.40
CA LEU A 437 20.09 -4.63 16.95
C LEU A 437 20.08 -4.47 18.47
N SER A 438 18.95 -4.70 19.13
CA SER A 438 18.89 -4.75 20.59
C SER A 438 18.04 -5.92 21.07
N PHE A 439 18.43 -6.54 22.18
CA PHE A 439 17.71 -7.66 22.77
C PHE A 439 18.11 -7.87 24.24
N ASP A 440 17.25 -8.57 24.96
CA ASP A 440 17.51 -9.09 26.30
C ASP A 440 18.18 -10.45 26.22
N LEU A 441 19.21 -10.67 27.04
CA LEU A 441 19.91 -11.95 27.13
C LEU A 441 20.07 -12.36 28.60
N GLN A 442 19.68 -13.59 28.89
CA GLN A 442 19.88 -14.20 30.21
C GLN A 442 20.45 -15.61 30.05
N ARG A 443 21.66 -15.87 30.55
CA ARG A 443 22.21 -17.24 30.55
C ARG A 443 21.40 -18.13 31.49
N ASP A 444 21.27 -19.41 31.15
CA ASP A 444 20.54 -20.36 32.01
C ASP A 444 21.26 -20.57 33.35
N ALA A 445 22.59 -20.53 33.32
CA ALA A 445 23.47 -20.58 34.47
C ALA A 445 24.83 -19.93 34.13
N PRO A 446 25.62 -19.50 35.15
CA PRO A 446 26.96 -18.93 34.99
C PRO A 446 27.91 -19.73 34.08
N THR A 447 27.82 -21.06 34.13
CA THR A 447 28.69 -21.99 33.38
C THR A 447 28.01 -22.62 32.16
N SER A 448 26.81 -22.15 31.79
CA SER A 448 26.07 -22.70 30.65
C SER A 448 26.86 -22.57 29.34
N PRO A 449 26.71 -23.48 28.37
CA PRO A 449 27.40 -23.42 27.09
C PRO A 449 27.29 -22.04 26.42
N ALA A 450 28.42 -21.56 25.89
CA ALA A 450 28.51 -20.34 25.08
C ALA A 450 28.44 -20.70 23.59
N GLY A 451 28.05 -19.76 22.73
CA GLY A 451 27.90 -20.01 21.29
C GLY A 451 27.15 -18.91 20.55
N GLN A 452 26.70 -19.22 19.33
CA GLN A 452 25.91 -18.29 18.51
C GLN A 452 24.63 -17.88 19.24
N ILE A 453 24.30 -16.57 19.20
CA ILE A 453 23.06 -16.01 19.75
C ILE A 453 22.09 -15.70 18.62
N ILE A 454 22.51 -14.85 17.67
CA ILE A 454 21.64 -14.30 16.63
C ILE A 454 22.49 -13.90 15.41
N GLY A 455 21.93 -14.00 14.21
CA GLY A 455 22.62 -13.56 12.99
C GLY A 455 21.91 -13.90 11.70
N ILE A 456 22.45 -13.40 10.59
CA ILE A 456 22.09 -13.80 9.24
C ILE A 456 23.30 -14.50 8.63
N PHE A 457 23.17 -15.80 8.34
CA PHE A 457 24.28 -16.63 7.88
C PHE A 457 24.98 -16.03 6.64
N ARG A 458 26.32 -16.01 6.67
CA ARG A 458 27.22 -15.34 5.70
C ARG A 458 27.13 -13.81 5.59
N SER A 459 26.28 -13.15 6.40
CA SER A 459 26.18 -11.69 6.44
C SER A 459 26.72 -11.15 7.76
N TRP A 460 26.16 -11.52 8.90
CA TRP A 460 26.67 -11.10 10.20
C TRP A 460 26.20 -12.04 11.32
N GLY A 461 26.91 -12.05 12.44
CA GLY A 461 26.55 -12.86 13.59
C GLY A 461 27.10 -12.31 14.90
N LEU A 462 26.38 -12.60 15.98
CA LEU A 462 26.78 -12.29 17.35
C LEU A 462 26.89 -13.58 18.16
N VAL A 463 28.04 -13.76 18.82
CA VAL A 463 28.43 -14.97 19.54
C VAL A 463 28.78 -14.62 20.98
N LEU A 464 28.23 -15.37 21.94
CA LEU A 464 28.72 -15.40 23.32
C LEU A 464 29.94 -16.32 23.38
N ARG A 465 31.03 -15.84 23.97
CA ARG A 465 32.24 -16.63 24.19
C ARG A 465 32.24 -17.24 25.60
N ALA A 466 33.07 -18.26 25.80
CA ALA A 466 33.19 -18.95 27.08
C ALA A 466 33.72 -18.04 28.22
N ASP A 467 34.47 -16.99 27.87
CA ASP A 467 34.96 -15.96 28.80
C ASP A 467 33.90 -14.90 29.16
N GLY A 468 32.68 -15.00 28.61
CA GLY A 468 31.59 -14.05 28.81
C GLY A 468 31.71 -12.76 27.98
N GLU A 469 32.67 -12.69 27.05
CA GLU A 469 32.73 -11.60 26.07
C GLU A 469 31.84 -11.92 24.85
N LEU A 470 31.37 -10.88 24.18
CA LEU A 470 30.63 -10.97 22.92
C LEU A 470 31.60 -10.77 21.76
N ALA A 471 31.44 -11.58 20.72
CA ALA A 471 32.14 -11.43 19.44
C ALA A 471 31.11 -11.14 18.34
N PHE A 472 31.31 -10.04 17.63
CA PHE A 472 30.53 -9.69 16.44
C PHE A 472 31.38 -9.89 15.20
N SER A 473 30.80 -10.51 14.17
CA SER A 473 31.41 -10.66 12.85
C SER A 473 30.44 -10.21 11.76
N MET A 474 31.01 -9.67 10.67
CA MET A 474 30.24 -9.24 9.50
C MET A 474 31.03 -9.48 8.21
N THR A 475 30.38 -10.03 7.21
CA THR A 475 30.77 -9.99 5.80
C THR A 475 29.87 -8.97 5.10
N ASN A 476 30.43 -7.90 4.57
CA ASN A 476 29.65 -6.87 3.89
C ASN A 476 29.24 -7.29 2.45
N ALA A 477 28.44 -6.47 1.77
CA ALA A 477 28.02 -6.72 0.39
C ALA A 477 29.18 -6.78 -0.63
N ALA A 478 30.34 -6.20 -0.30
CA ALA A 478 31.56 -6.28 -1.10
C ALA A 478 32.41 -7.54 -0.79
N GLY A 479 31.95 -8.43 0.10
CA GLY A 479 32.65 -9.64 0.50
C GLY A 479 33.78 -9.43 1.51
N GLN A 480 33.93 -8.24 2.07
CA GLN A 480 34.94 -7.94 3.09
C GLN A 480 34.49 -8.46 4.46
N ASN A 481 35.42 -9.08 5.19
CA ASN A 481 35.17 -9.65 6.51
C ASN A 481 35.70 -8.75 7.62
N PHE A 482 34.88 -8.55 8.64
CA PHE A 482 35.18 -7.76 9.82
C PHE A 482 34.81 -8.55 11.07
N ALA A 483 35.57 -8.35 12.15
CA ALA A 483 35.23 -8.89 13.47
C ALA A 483 35.82 -8.03 14.57
N PHE A 484 35.12 -7.95 15.70
CA PHE A 484 35.64 -7.35 16.93
C PHE A 484 34.94 -7.96 18.15
N ASN A 485 35.58 -7.82 19.31
CA ASN A 485 35.09 -8.37 20.57
C ASN A 485 34.84 -7.25 21.56
N THR A 486 33.96 -7.51 22.51
CA THR A 486 33.88 -6.69 23.73
C THR A 486 35.10 -6.90 24.62
N LYS A 487 35.30 -5.96 25.54
CA LYS A 487 36.23 -6.04 26.66
C LYS A 487 35.50 -5.69 27.96
N GLY A 488 35.50 -6.60 28.91
CA GLY A 488 34.88 -6.39 30.22
C GLY A 488 33.35 -6.42 30.16
N ALA A 489 32.76 -7.12 29.19
CA ALA A 489 31.33 -7.43 29.21
C ALA A 489 31.03 -8.44 30.32
N LYS A 490 31.87 -9.47 30.48
CA LYS A 490 31.81 -10.48 31.55
C LYS A 490 30.39 -11.01 31.80
N LEU A 491 29.69 -11.41 30.75
CA LEU A 491 28.38 -12.07 30.81
C LEU A 491 28.56 -13.50 31.33
N ILE A 492 28.99 -13.67 32.58
CA ILE A 492 29.30 -14.95 33.23
C ILE A 492 28.35 -15.26 34.40
N ASP A 493 27.22 -14.55 34.48
CA ASP A 493 26.17 -14.79 35.47
C ASP A 493 24.85 -15.18 34.78
N ALA A 494 23.78 -15.35 35.57
CA ALA A 494 22.43 -15.65 35.09
C ALA A 494 21.48 -14.44 35.22
N ALA A 495 22.03 -13.22 35.31
CA ALA A 495 21.25 -12.00 35.29
C ALA A 495 20.73 -11.71 33.87
N ASN A 496 19.70 -10.88 33.80
CA ASN A 496 19.23 -10.34 32.52
C ASN A 496 20.11 -9.16 32.13
N HIS A 497 20.61 -9.17 30.90
CA HIS A 497 21.40 -8.07 30.33
C HIS A 497 20.73 -7.52 29.09
N LYS A 498 20.77 -6.19 28.93
CA LYS A 498 20.37 -5.54 27.68
C LYS A 498 21.57 -5.43 26.75
N ILE A 499 21.52 -6.09 25.61
CA ILE A 499 22.57 -6.06 24.60
C ILE A 499 22.11 -5.16 23.45
N ALA A 500 23.01 -4.32 22.95
CA ALA A 500 22.78 -3.59 21.71
C ALA A 500 24.02 -3.59 20.81
N VAL A 501 23.83 -3.75 19.51
CA VAL A 501 24.85 -3.60 18.47
C VAL A 501 24.40 -2.48 17.53
N THR A 502 25.15 -1.38 17.49
CA THR A 502 24.89 -0.27 16.56
C THR A 502 25.92 -0.30 15.45
N TYR A 503 25.51 -0.17 14.20
CA TYR A 503 26.37 -0.16 13.03
C TYR A 503 26.06 1.03 12.11
N ASP A 504 27.09 1.72 11.63
CA ASP A 504 26.97 2.80 10.65
C ASP A 504 28.14 2.77 9.66
N SER A 505 27.84 2.40 8.41
CA SER A 505 28.81 2.36 7.32
C SER A 505 29.37 3.73 6.96
N ALA A 506 28.62 4.83 7.15
CA ALA A 506 29.10 6.17 6.80
C ALA A 506 30.18 6.65 7.79
N ARG A 507 30.10 6.17 9.03
CA ARG A 507 31.11 6.41 10.09
C ARG A 507 32.16 5.32 10.17
N SER A 508 32.04 4.28 9.34
CA SER A 508 32.88 3.08 9.38
C SER A 508 32.97 2.45 10.78
N GLN A 509 31.86 2.37 11.51
CA GLN A 509 31.87 2.03 12.93
C GLN A 509 30.76 1.05 13.32
N ALA A 510 31.12 0.06 14.14
CA ALA A 510 30.20 -0.77 14.89
C ALA A 510 30.53 -0.72 16.39
N ILE A 511 29.51 -0.71 17.25
CA ILE A 511 29.68 -0.63 18.71
C ILE A 511 28.78 -1.67 19.37
N ILE A 512 29.30 -2.39 20.36
CA ILE A 512 28.50 -3.28 21.23
C ILE A 512 28.36 -2.60 22.60
N TYR A 513 27.11 -2.52 23.06
CA TYR A 513 26.75 -2.07 24.40
C TYR A 513 26.20 -3.24 25.21
N VAL A 514 26.54 -3.25 26.50
CA VAL A 514 25.97 -4.15 27.51
C VAL A 514 25.45 -3.28 28.63
N ASP A 515 24.15 -3.39 28.93
CA ASP A 515 23.44 -2.60 29.94
C ASP A 515 23.62 -1.08 29.74
N GLY A 516 23.60 -0.66 28.47
CA GLY A 516 23.77 0.75 28.08
C GLY A 516 25.20 1.28 28.15
N VAL A 517 26.17 0.44 28.50
CA VAL A 517 27.61 0.79 28.57
C VAL A 517 28.31 0.25 27.34
N GLU A 518 29.11 1.08 26.67
CA GLU A 518 29.97 0.66 25.57
C GLU A 518 31.00 -0.36 26.06
N LYS A 519 31.07 -1.52 25.39
CA LYS A 519 32.00 -2.61 25.73
C LYS A 519 32.92 -3.00 24.58
N GLY A 520 32.64 -2.61 23.34
CA GLY A 520 33.52 -2.90 22.21
C GLY A 520 33.21 -2.02 21.01
N VAL A 521 34.24 -1.69 20.23
CA VAL A 521 34.16 -0.90 19.01
C VAL A 521 34.94 -1.60 17.91
N GLY A 522 34.36 -1.67 16.71
CA GLY A 522 34.99 -2.17 15.50
C GLY A 522 34.95 -1.15 14.38
N VAL A 523 35.99 -1.13 13.55
CA VAL A 523 36.02 -0.37 12.30
C VAL A 523 35.44 -1.26 11.19
N ILE A 524 34.23 -0.97 10.77
CA ILE A 524 33.45 -1.80 9.83
C ILE A 524 32.80 -0.88 8.80
N SER A 525 32.83 -1.24 7.51
CA SER A 525 32.26 -0.43 6.43
C SER A 525 31.50 -1.28 5.40
N GLY A 526 30.68 -0.62 4.57
CA GLY A 526 29.88 -1.23 3.51
C GLY A 526 28.51 -1.72 4.00
N THR A 527 27.54 -1.87 3.11
CA THR A 527 26.22 -2.38 3.55
C THR A 527 26.32 -3.83 4.02
N THR A 528 25.43 -4.26 4.92
CA THR A 528 25.18 -5.69 5.11
C THR A 528 24.77 -6.32 3.77
N ARG A 529 24.89 -7.65 3.65
CA ARG A 529 24.60 -8.32 2.39
C ARG A 529 23.13 -8.17 1.98
N PRO A 530 22.84 -8.13 0.66
CA PRO A 530 21.48 -8.25 0.16
C PRO A 530 20.86 -9.60 0.57
N PRO A 531 19.54 -9.79 0.42
CA PRO A 531 18.92 -11.09 0.70
C PRO A 531 19.50 -12.17 -0.22
N GLU A 532 20.07 -13.21 0.39
CA GLU A 532 20.62 -14.38 -0.32
C GLU A 532 19.75 -15.61 -0.03
N SER A 533 20.28 -16.61 0.68
CA SER A 533 19.56 -17.87 0.95
C SER A 533 18.94 -17.96 2.34
N TRP A 534 19.40 -17.13 3.29
CA TRP A 534 19.15 -17.33 4.73
C TRP A 534 18.43 -16.17 5.38
N GLY A 535 17.54 -16.51 6.30
CA GLY A 535 16.84 -15.64 7.22
C GLY A 535 17.69 -15.14 8.37
N LEU A 536 17.04 -14.36 9.26
CA LEU A 536 17.54 -14.10 10.61
C LEU A 536 17.34 -15.36 11.45
N TYR A 537 18.43 -15.86 12.01
CA TYR A 537 18.45 -17.00 12.91
C TYR A 537 18.62 -16.58 14.36
N LEU A 538 17.88 -17.24 15.26
CA LEU A 538 18.18 -17.28 16.68
C LEU A 538 18.79 -18.65 17.02
N GLY A 539 19.98 -18.62 17.63
CA GLY A 539 20.85 -19.78 17.83
C GLY A 539 21.80 -20.03 16.66
N SER A 540 22.43 -21.21 16.63
CA SER A 540 23.34 -21.58 15.54
C SER A 540 22.57 -22.20 14.37
N PRO A 541 22.80 -21.74 13.13
CA PRO A 541 22.39 -22.51 11.97
C PRO A 541 23.19 -23.83 11.92
N PHE A 542 22.58 -24.88 11.38
CA PHE A 542 23.22 -26.17 11.05
C PHE A 542 23.91 -26.93 12.19
N GLY A 543 23.42 -26.80 13.43
CA GLY A 543 23.87 -27.63 14.55
C GLY A 543 25.23 -27.24 15.15
N GLY A 544 25.76 -26.05 14.82
CA GLY A 544 26.90 -25.47 15.52
C GLY A 544 26.60 -25.14 16.99
N GLY A 545 27.64 -24.76 17.74
CA GLY A 545 27.52 -24.40 19.15
C GLY A 545 26.60 -23.19 19.35
N THR A 546 25.53 -23.39 20.11
CA THR A 546 24.54 -22.36 20.45
C THR A 546 24.68 -21.98 21.92
N ALA A 547 24.55 -20.70 22.25
CA ALA A 547 24.50 -20.28 23.65
C ALA A 547 23.30 -20.92 24.35
N SER A 548 23.46 -21.36 25.60
CA SER A 548 22.36 -21.81 26.45
C SER A 548 21.86 -20.64 27.31
N ALA A 549 20.86 -19.93 26.77
CA ALA A 549 20.37 -18.66 27.28
C ALA A 549 18.95 -18.36 26.78
N LYS A 550 18.23 -17.51 27.49
CA LYS A 550 16.96 -16.91 27.05
C LYS A 550 17.22 -15.61 26.32
N ILE A 551 16.57 -15.42 25.18
CA ILE A 551 16.56 -14.18 24.39
C ILE A 551 15.13 -13.63 24.26
N GLY A 552 14.95 -12.31 24.36
CA GLY A 552 13.66 -11.65 24.18
C GLY A 552 13.82 -10.17 23.83
N ASP A 553 12.70 -9.48 23.62
CA ASP A 553 12.66 -8.03 23.30
C ASP A 553 13.62 -7.65 22.16
N ILE A 554 13.54 -8.41 21.05
CA ILE A 554 14.50 -8.34 19.95
C ILE A 554 14.04 -7.30 18.93
N GLU A 555 14.67 -6.15 18.93
CA GLU A 555 14.40 -5.09 17.96
C GLU A 555 15.53 -4.96 16.93
N ILE A 556 15.16 -4.69 15.68
CA ILE A 556 16.08 -4.18 14.67
C ILE A 556 15.56 -2.83 14.17
N ARG A 557 16.44 -1.84 14.17
CA ARG A 557 16.19 -0.49 13.66
C ARG A 557 17.11 -0.23 12.47
N ASP A 558 16.64 0.47 11.44
CA ASP A 558 17.44 0.82 10.25
C ASP A 558 18.32 2.07 10.41
N VAL A 559 18.58 2.44 11.66
CA VAL A 559 19.44 3.55 12.06
C VAL A 559 20.40 3.11 13.15
N ALA A 560 21.58 3.71 13.19
CA ALA A 560 22.51 3.57 14.30
C ALA A 560 22.10 4.52 15.44
N LEU A 561 21.69 3.97 16.58
CA LEU A 561 21.40 4.75 17.78
C LEU A 561 22.70 5.22 18.45
N SER A 562 22.67 6.41 19.02
CA SER A 562 23.75 6.89 19.90
C SER A 562 23.75 6.14 21.23
N GLY A 563 24.87 6.14 21.96
CA GLY A 563 24.95 5.53 23.29
C GLY A 563 23.88 6.03 24.28
N ALA A 564 23.52 7.33 24.20
CA ALA A 564 22.44 7.88 25.01
C ALA A 564 21.06 7.30 24.65
N GLN A 565 20.79 7.10 23.36
CA GLN A 565 19.56 6.44 22.90
C GLN A 565 19.55 4.95 23.28
N VAL A 566 20.69 4.27 23.18
CA VAL A 566 20.81 2.86 23.62
C VAL A 566 20.51 2.72 25.12
N GLN A 567 20.98 3.65 25.96
CA GLN A 567 20.65 3.65 27.39
C GLN A 567 19.14 3.77 27.65
N THR A 568 18.41 4.50 26.81
CA THR A 568 16.94 4.59 26.94
C THR A 568 16.21 3.30 26.55
N LEU A 569 16.82 2.42 25.74
CA LEU A 569 16.27 1.09 25.44
C LEU A 569 16.42 0.10 26.61
N GLY A 570 17.36 0.34 27.52
CA GLY A 570 17.66 -0.54 28.67
C GLY A 570 16.84 -0.25 29.93
N LEU A 571 15.92 0.70 29.88
CA LEU A 571 14.98 0.95 30.97
C LEU A 571 13.75 0.08 30.76
N PRO A 572 13.25 -0.65 31.78
CA PRO A 572 11.98 -1.35 31.65
C PRO A 572 10.91 -0.35 31.23
N GLN A 573 10.24 -0.59 30.11
CA GLN A 573 9.10 0.23 29.70
C GLN A 573 8.05 0.15 30.80
N GLN A 574 7.88 1.23 31.57
CA GLN A 574 6.65 1.41 32.32
C GLN A 574 5.53 1.58 31.31
N ASN A 575 4.51 0.73 31.41
CA ASN A 575 3.29 0.73 30.62
C ASN A 575 2.95 2.13 30.11
N ALA A 576 3.01 2.33 28.79
CA ALA A 576 2.59 3.55 28.13
C ALA A 576 1.05 3.64 28.14
N GLY A 577 0.49 3.88 29.33
CA GLY A 577 -0.81 4.49 29.52
C GLY A 577 -0.64 6.01 29.50
N SER A 578 -1.11 6.63 28.42
CA SER A 578 -1.61 8.02 28.37
C SER A 578 -0.77 9.20 28.90
N ASP A 579 0.57 9.15 28.95
CA ASP A 579 1.34 10.35 29.40
C ASP A 579 2.67 10.60 28.66
N ALA A 580 2.70 10.38 27.33
CA ALA A 580 3.80 10.74 26.43
C ALA A 580 4.05 12.28 26.30
N GLY A 581 3.56 13.10 27.23
CA GLY A 581 3.69 14.55 27.26
C GLY A 581 4.63 15.11 28.35
N LYS A 582 5.26 14.29 29.21
CA LYS A 582 5.99 14.80 30.38
C LYS A 582 7.48 14.43 30.48
N TYR A 583 8.01 13.59 29.61
CA TYR A 583 9.43 13.15 29.68
C TYR A 583 10.42 13.97 28.85
N GLY A 584 10.02 15.16 28.36
CA GLY A 584 10.85 16.01 27.50
C GLY A 584 11.35 17.34 28.09
N LEU A 585 11.01 17.73 29.33
CA LEU A 585 11.28 19.10 29.82
C LEU A 585 12.05 19.22 31.14
N THR A 586 12.33 18.14 31.86
CA THR A 586 12.93 18.24 33.22
C THR A 586 14.40 17.85 33.33
N LYS A 587 15.07 17.43 32.24
CA LYS A 587 16.52 17.08 32.29
C LYS A 587 17.43 17.86 31.33
N GLY A 588 16.92 18.92 30.69
CA GLY A 588 17.68 19.78 29.77
C GLY A 588 17.94 21.22 30.22
N ILE A 589 17.44 21.65 31.38
CA ILE A 589 17.55 23.07 31.84
C ILE A 589 18.33 23.22 33.15
N VAL A 590 18.71 22.13 33.84
CA VAL A 590 19.30 22.22 35.20
C VAL A 590 20.83 22.10 35.24
N SER A 591 21.53 22.04 34.09
CA SER A 591 23.01 22.04 34.08
C SER A 591 23.66 23.38 33.70
N THR A 592 22.89 24.45 33.47
CA THR A 592 23.46 25.79 33.15
C THR A 592 22.98 26.93 34.04
N ALA A 593 22.07 26.70 35.00
CA ALA A 593 21.62 27.74 35.93
C ALA A 593 22.45 27.81 37.24
N THR A 594 23.18 26.76 37.60
CA THR A 594 23.94 26.70 38.88
C THR A 594 25.35 27.30 38.78
N GLN A 595 25.83 27.65 37.58
CA GLN A 595 27.13 28.34 37.39
C GLN A 595 27.02 29.86 37.18
N VAL A 596 25.81 30.41 37.05
CA VAL A 596 25.60 31.87 36.86
C VAL A 596 25.22 32.59 38.16
N LEU A 597 24.81 31.86 39.21
CA LEU A 597 24.44 32.44 40.52
C LEU A 597 25.58 32.46 41.57
N ALA A 598 26.80 32.05 41.22
CA ALA A 598 27.95 32.11 42.13
C ALA A 598 28.74 33.44 42.06
N ASN A 599 28.44 34.33 41.11
CA ASN A 599 29.18 35.58 40.91
C ASN A 599 28.23 36.76 40.63
N ALA A 600 27.51 37.22 41.65
CA ALA A 600 26.91 38.56 41.65
C ALA A 600 26.63 39.00 43.10
N GLY A 601 27.70 39.17 43.87
CA GLY A 601 27.64 39.95 45.11
C GLY A 601 27.60 41.44 44.76
N ASN A 602 26.65 42.15 45.37
CA ASN A 602 26.48 43.60 45.39
C ASN A 602 26.28 44.28 44.03
N GLN A 603 25.09 44.84 43.79
CA GLN A 603 24.87 46.29 43.68
C GLN A 603 23.37 46.58 43.55
N THR A 604 23.00 47.75 44.05
CA THR A 604 21.68 48.30 44.36
C THR A 604 20.71 48.48 43.17
N LEU A 605 19.41 48.33 43.48
CA LEU A 605 18.24 48.54 42.61
C LEU A 605 18.01 50.03 42.24
N ALA A 606 17.60 50.28 41.00
CA ALA A 606 16.77 51.43 40.58
C ALA A 606 15.97 51.08 39.30
N PRO A 607 14.79 51.70 39.03
CA PRO A 607 13.68 51.00 38.36
C PRO A 607 13.38 51.40 36.89
N ALA A 608 12.82 50.41 36.20
CA ALA A 608 11.83 50.39 35.11
C ALA A 608 11.72 51.54 34.07
N ALA A 609 11.79 51.15 32.78
CA ALA A 609 10.92 51.68 31.73
C ALA A 609 10.77 50.69 30.53
N THR A 610 9.52 50.23 30.32
CA THR A 610 8.81 49.96 29.05
C THR A 610 9.38 49.03 27.97
N LEU A 611 8.68 47.93 27.67
CA LEU A 611 7.79 47.83 26.49
C LEU A 611 6.84 46.60 26.53
N ALA A 612 5.53 46.89 26.43
CA ALA A 612 4.38 46.16 25.84
C ALA A 612 4.47 44.62 25.68
N THR A 613 3.72 43.83 26.48
CA THR A 613 2.33 43.33 26.25
C THR A 613 2.09 42.54 24.96
N MET A 614 1.90 41.22 25.09
CA MET A 614 0.71 40.53 24.57
C MET A 614 0.29 39.38 25.50
N THR A 615 -0.97 39.47 25.88
CA THR A 615 -1.76 38.64 26.80
C THR A 615 -2.33 37.43 26.06
N THR A 616 -2.35 36.26 26.69
CA THR A 616 -3.46 35.31 26.53
C THR A 616 -3.78 34.65 27.87
N VAL A 617 -5.04 34.83 28.27
CA VAL A 617 -5.70 34.33 29.47
C VAL A 617 -6.81 33.39 28.99
N THR A 618 -6.88 32.22 29.62
CA THR A 618 -8.04 31.31 29.82
C THR A 618 -8.80 30.73 28.61
N THR A 619 -8.99 29.41 28.61
CA THR A 619 -10.19 28.77 29.19
C THR A 619 -10.02 27.25 29.23
N ALA A 620 -10.00 26.70 30.44
CA ALA A 620 -10.20 25.28 30.72
C ALA A 620 -11.70 25.04 30.92
N THR A 621 -12.40 24.57 29.87
CA THR A 621 -13.72 23.92 29.94
C THR A 621 -14.09 23.38 28.56
N ALA A 622 -13.60 22.18 28.19
CA ALA A 622 -14.17 21.33 27.13
C ALA A 622 -13.41 19.98 27.06
N GLN A 623 -13.37 19.20 28.14
CA GLN A 623 -12.89 17.80 28.06
C GLN A 623 -13.73 16.80 28.87
N VAL A 624 -15.01 17.13 29.15
CA VAL A 624 -15.93 16.21 29.86
C VAL A 624 -17.06 15.68 28.95
N SER A 625 -16.96 15.83 27.62
CA SER A 625 -18.03 15.33 26.71
C SER A 625 -17.61 14.23 25.73
N GLN A 626 -16.45 13.59 25.88
CA GLN A 626 -16.04 12.47 25.00
C GLN A 626 -15.78 11.14 25.71
N LEU A 627 -15.83 11.10 27.06
CA LEU A 627 -15.73 9.85 27.83
C LEU A 627 -17.11 9.25 28.21
N GLN A 628 -18.21 9.96 27.96
CA GLN A 628 -19.58 9.43 28.18
C GLN A 628 -20.26 8.89 26.91
N GLN A 629 -19.69 9.03 25.72
CA GLN A 629 -20.24 8.42 24.49
C GLN A 629 -19.67 7.02 24.15
N VAL A 630 -18.56 6.61 24.77
CA VAL A 630 -17.99 5.27 24.55
C VAL A 630 -18.59 4.21 25.50
N LEU A 631 -19.25 4.63 26.59
CA LEU A 631 -19.91 3.72 27.53
C LEU A 631 -21.41 3.47 27.25
N ALA A 632 -21.99 4.10 26.22
CA ALA A 632 -23.41 3.94 25.87
C ALA A 632 -23.70 2.95 24.72
N ASN A 633 -22.68 2.40 24.06
CA ASN A 633 -22.84 1.42 22.97
C ASN A 633 -22.53 -0.03 23.38
N LYS A 634 -22.54 -0.34 24.68
CA LYS A 634 -22.30 -1.71 25.19
C LYS A 634 -23.51 -2.35 25.88
N THR A 635 -24.71 -1.98 25.45
CA THR A 635 -25.95 -2.66 25.80
C THR A 635 -26.85 -2.67 24.58
N LEU A 636 -26.80 -3.77 23.84
CA LEU A 636 -27.87 -4.35 23.01
C LEU A 636 -27.21 -5.42 22.14
N LEU A 637 -27.19 -6.66 22.61
CA LEU A 637 -27.48 -7.89 21.85
C LEU A 637 -27.48 -9.04 22.86
N GLY A 638 -28.67 -9.65 22.99
CA GLY A 638 -29.03 -10.60 24.02
C GLY A 638 -28.34 -11.96 23.91
N GLU A 639 -28.43 -12.66 25.02
CA GLU A 639 -27.95 -14.00 25.28
C GLU A 639 -28.45 -15.01 24.22
N GLY A 640 -27.51 -15.80 23.69
CA GLY A 640 -27.78 -16.94 22.85
C GLY A 640 -26.66 -17.96 23.01
N THR A 641 -26.87 -18.91 23.91
CA THR A 641 -26.09 -20.15 24.09
C THR A 641 -25.89 -20.87 22.76
N VAL A 642 -24.64 -21.16 22.39
CA VAL A 642 -24.33 -22.17 21.37
C VAL A 642 -23.25 -23.12 21.89
N SER A 643 -23.65 -24.37 21.99
CA SER A 643 -22.86 -25.54 22.35
C SER A 643 -21.81 -25.89 21.31
N ALA A 644 -20.70 -26.46 21.78
CA ALA A 644 -19.62 -27.04 21.01
C ALA A 644 -20.05 -28.08 19.97
N GLY A 645 -19.34 -28.09 18.83
CA GLY A 645 -19.36 -29.15 17.84
C GLY A 645 -18.02 -29.19 17.11
N LEU A 646 -17.19 -30.16 17.48
CA LEU A 646 -15.92 -30.50 16.83
C LEU A 646 -16.16 -31.06 15.43
N GLY A 647 -15.34 -30.67 14.46
CA GLY A 647 -15.31 -31.28 13.14
C GLY A 647 -14.16 -30.73 12.31
N GLY A 648 -12.99 -31.38 12.40
CA GLY A 648 -11.83 -31.05 11.59
C GLY A 648 -11.99 -31.50 10.13
N SER A 649 -11.36 -30.78 9.21
CA SER A 649 -10.73 -31.40 8.04
C SER A 649 -9.64 -30.48 7.48
N THR A 650 -8.51 -31.12 7.24
CA THR A 650 -7.29 -30.63 6.62
C THR A 650 -7.51 -30.37 5.13
N PHE A 651 -7.07 -29.22 4.61
CA PHE A 651 -6.87 -29.04 3.17
C PHE A 651 -5.42 -28.65 2.88
N ALA A 652 -4.72 -29.60 2.27
CA ALA A 652 -3.41 -29.43 1.68
C ALA A 652 -3.55 -28.70 0.34
N GLN A 653 -2.73 -27.68 0.15
CA GLN A 653 -2.53 -27.01 -1.12
C GLN A 653 -1.90 -27.98 -2.14
N ARG A 654 -2.50 -28.08 -3.33
CA ARG A 654 -1.78 -28.48 -4.54
C ARG A 654 -1.90 -27.38 -5.57
N LEU A 655 -0.73 -26.89 -5.98
CA LEU A 655 -0.47 -26.08 -7.15
C LEU A 655 -0.87 -26.84 -8.41
N SER A 656 -1.66 -26.21 -9.27
CA SER A 656 -1.81 -26.61 -10.67
C SER A 656 -1.83 -25.35 -11.52
N PHE A 657 -0.77 -25.20 -12.31
CA PHE A 657 -0.77 -24.44 -13.55
C PHE A 657 -1.85 -25.03 -14.46
N ASP A 658 -2.68 -24.20 -15.08
CA ASP A 658 -3.36 -24.62 -16.30
C ASP A 658 -3.41 -23.52 -17.35
N LEU A 659 -3.04 -23.95 -18.56
CA LEU A 659 -3.02 -23.21 -19.80
C LEU A 659 -4.45 -22.99 -20.29
N TYR A 660 -4.72 -21.78 -20.76
CA TYR A 660 -5.90 -21.43 -21.54
C TYR A 660 -6.01 -22.27 -22.82
N HIS A 661 -7.19 -22.85 -23.06
CA HIS A 661 -7.76 -23.16 -24.37
C HIS A 661 -9.28 -22.87 -24.37
N VAL A 662 -9.69 -22.14 -25.42
CA VAL A 662 -11.05 -21.78 -25.93
C VAL A 662 -11.76 -20.61 -25.25
#